data_AF-A0A2V7M3C9-F1
#
_entry.id   AF-A0A2V7M3C9-F1
#
_cell.length_a   1.000
_cell.length_b   1.000
_cell.length_c   1.000
_cell.angle_alpha   90.00
_cell.angle_beta   90.00
_cell.angle_gamma   90.00
#
_symmetry.space_group_name_H-M   'P 1'
#
loop_
_entity.id
_entity.type
_entity.pdbx_description
1 polymer ?
#
loop_
_entity_poly.entity_id
_entity_poly.type
_entity_poly.pdbx_seq_one_letter_code
_entity_poly.pdbx_strand_id
1 'polypeptide(L)'
;MTTGANDVWLFRIVNQDTGRPAQGVPVTVLDRAGNAEGHWVSDADGTVAIPRRETPRLRIRVGLRSEDPIELATATLGEGPTPLAAPTQLPPTIGSIGHSGERPAREAPAAQPPPPRAAEQPEAPGHVLYFQRLVMFAERSSATRPSTAGARDGALDFFSPATDGPSAMRYGVLIELEEYWQSLGVLWGELLYSVTLTPGDEAKLAVLDGRWRREAEGRERPLQILARMVGTSMLGDLITALRPELQLDPLTVAEPGLEAVAAETVQMIRDRTERMSHALRRRPLGVVDAPADTPATGAIRHVRNTTRDRLVTFHFFEPLERFKVMVRSPRARPVLFVPFRLPNVATPDVVRRFGYLFRRTLLDRGLLPDLERLLSGDQPSTAPSSAPPSRLLEHIEANLLYYSTAIISAGDPAARHVALSKLREPAGRPLTDVVENTVIGRVGNAIALPLRSAGELPAPWRDALAAYQARPAKDSAAGGPSAPRSVSARDSMLEQRVARLDLQLAERDAQVEDLQARLDEARQEVVRALAKLQTVASRAEAASAIAEAEIAVQALRAATGTPPGGGSDAAQTGALLEQASAVFAKQNYGGALYLANQAKSLAGVGRSRLGAGGRPPLRTGEVSFAVPVRLQATARGRVRDGPGAAYKVLFTVEPGAELVGYSYLERWVRVGDDGGRAGWMLLSLVARRGIEPGGR
;
A
#
# COMPACT_ATOMS: atom_id res chain seq x y z
N MET A 1 66.20 2.43 -47.41
CA MET A 1 65.83 3.86 -47.48
C MET A 1 64.66 3.95 -48.46
N THR A 2 63.38 4.18 -48.15
CA THR A 2 62.56 4.48 -46.96
C THR A 2 61.24 3.71 -47.16
N THR A 3 60.71 3.12 -46.09
CA THR A 3 59.54 2.23 -46.01
C THR A 3 58.22 2.87 -46.47
N GLY A 4 57.37 2.07 -47.15
CA GLY A 4 56.13 2.49 -47.82
C GLY A 4 55.03 3.03 -46.90
N ALA A 5 54.70 4.32 -47.08
CA ALA A 5 53.83 5.06 -46.16
C ALA A 5 52.47 5.55 -46.73
N ASN A 6 52.08 5.28 -47.99
CA ASN A 6 50.94 6.00 -48.62
C ASN A 6 49.82 5.13 -49.26
N ASP A 7 49.38 4.05 -48.61
CA ASP A 7 48.29 3.19 -49.13
C ASP A 7 46.94 3.35 -48.39
N VAL A 8 46.77 4.45 -47.63
CA VAL A 8 45.63 4.66 -46.73
C VAL A 8 45.12 6.11 -46.84
N TRP A 9 43.81 6.30 -46.78
CA TRP A 9 43.15 7.59 -46.56
C TRP A 9 42.95 7.82 -45.06
N LEU A 10 43.43 8.96 -44.57
CA LEU A 10 43.27 9.37 -43.17
C LEU A 10 42.06 10.29 -43.02
N PHE A 11 41.16 9.93 -42.10
CA PHE A 11 40.02 10.74 -41.69
C PHE A 11 40.15 11.13 -40.23
N ARG A 12 39.74 12.35 -39.89
CA ARG A 12 39.67 12.82 -38.50
C ARG A 12 38.22 13.08 -38.11
N ILE A 13 37.68 12.23 -37.28
CA ILE A 13 36.33 12.31 -36.75
C ILE A 13 36.31 13.33 -35.62
N VAL A 14 35.52 14.39 -35.79
CA VAL A 14 35.37 15.49 -34.82
C VAL A 14 33.94 15.62 -34.35
N ASN A 15 33.73 15.99 -33.10
CA ASN A 15 32.41 16.30 -32.57
C ASN A 15 31.90 17.61 -33.20
N GLN A 16 30.66 17.60 -33.71
CA GLN A 16 30.04 18.75 -34.40
C GLN A 16 30.01 20.02 -33.55
N ASP A 17 29.73 19.90 -32.25
CA ASP A 17 29.51 21.06 -31.39
C ASP A 17 30.82 21.64 -30.81
N THR A 18 31.84 20.80 -30.64
CA THR A 18 33.06 21.17 -29.92
C THR A 18 34.32 21.19 -30.79
N GLY A 19 34.28 20.62 -32.00
CA GLY A 19 35.42 20.48 -32.90
C GLY A 19 36.55 19.58 -32.37
N ARG A 20 36.36 18.95 -31.21
CA ARG A 20 37.32 18.05 -30.57
C ARG A 20 37.27 16.65 -31.21
N PRO A 21 38.37 15.89 -31.19
CA PRO A 21 38.37 14.52 -31.71
C PRO A 21 37.35 13.64 -30.98
N ALA A 22 36.58 12.86 -31.74
CA ALA A 22 35.58 11.95 -31.21
C ALA A 22 36.08 10.50 -31.29
N GLN A 23 36.32 9.88 -30.13
CA GLN A 23 36.79 8.50 -30.00
C GLN A 23 35.63 7.50 -30.03
N GLY A 24 35.86 6.31 -30.59
CA GLY A 24 34.90 5.21 -30.56
C GLY A 24 33.77 5.31 -31.57
N VAL A 25 33.87 6.23 -32.53
CA VAL A 25 32.84 6.46 -33.56
C VAL A 25 33.01 5.43 -34.68
N PRO A 26 32.00 4.59 -34.95
CA PRO A 26 32.07 3.64 -36.06
C PRO A 26 32.01 4.37 -37.41
N VAL A 27 32.85 3.97 -38.35
CA VAL A 27 32.93 4.50 -39.71
C VAL A 27 32.82 3.33 -40.69
N THR A 28 31.79 3.34 -41.53
CA THR A 28 31.51 2.25 -42.47
C THR A 28 31.66 2.74 -43.91
N VAL A 29 32.48 2.06 -44.71
CA VAL A 29 32.55 2.29 -46.16
C VAL A 29 31.46 1.48 -46.83
N LEU A 30 30.71 2.10 -47.74
CA LEU A 30 29.59 1.49 -48.44
C LEU A 30 29.89 1.28 -49.92
N ASP A 31 29.40 0.18 -50.47
CA ASP A 31 29.41 -0.06 -51.92
C ASP A 31 28.36 0.81 -52.65
N ARG A 32 28.26 0.66 -53.98
CA ARG A 32 27.26 1.38 -54.79
C ARG A 32 25.80 1.04 -54.43
N ALA A 33 25.56 -0.17 -53.91
CA ALA A 33 24.24 -0.66 -53.50
C ALA A 33 23.89 -0.31 -52.04
N GLY A 34 24.81 0.29 -51.28
CA GLY A 34 24.61 0.68 -49.88
C GLY A 34 24.97 -0.41 -48.86
N ASN A 35 25.59 -1.50 -49.29
CA ASN A 35 26.07 -2.55 -48.38
C ASN A 35 27.41 -2.17 -47.74
N ALA A 36 27.65 -2.65 -46.53
CA ALA A 36 28.91 -2.41 -45.83
C ALA A 36 30.06 -3.18 -46.47
N GLU A 37 31.03 -2.45 -47.02
CA GLU A 37 32.24 -2.98 -47.65
C GLU A 37 33.47 -2.93 -46.71
N GLY A 38 33.32 -2.28 -45.54
CA GLY A 38 34.33 -2.27 -44.48
C GLY A 38 33.88 -1.43 -43.28
N HIS A 39 34.40 -1.74 -42.09
CA HIS A 39 34.06 -1.06 -40.84
C HIS A 39 35.33 -0.73 -40.03
N TRP A 40 35.42 0.51 -39.59
CA TRP A 40 36.49 1.04 -38.73
C TRP A 40 35.89 1.77 -37.54
N VAL A 41 36.69 2.03 -36.52
CA VAL A 41 36.30 2.79 -35.34
C VAL A 41 37.36 3.85 -35.10
N SER A 42 36.96 5.08 -34.78
CA SER A 42 37.90 6.16 -34.49
C SER A 42 38.69 5.89 -33.20
N ASP A 43 39.99 6.14 -33.26
CA ASP A 43 40.90 6.03 -32.11
C ASP A 43 40.75 7.20 -31.12
N ALA A 44 41.61 7.26 -30.10
CA ALA A 44 41.60 8.31 -29.09
C ALA A 44 41.78 9.73 -29.65
N ASP A 45 42.48 9.86 -30.78
CA ASP A 45 42.71 11.12 -31.48
C ASP A 45 41.65 11.41 -32.55
N GLY A 46 40.59 10.58 -32.61
CA GLY A 46 39.51 10.65 -33.58
C GLY A 46 39.92 10.18 -34.96
N THR A 47 41.06 9.53 -35.14
CA THR A 47 41.61 9.19 -36.45
C THR A 47 41.08 7.84 -36.94
N VAL A 48 40.79 7.76 -38.24
CA VAL A 48 40.40 6.53 -38.94
C VAL A 48 41.23 6.41 -40.20
N ALA A 49 41.91 5.27 -40.36
CA ALA A 49 42.78 5.00 -41.49
C ALA A 49 42.12 3.93 -42.39
N ILE A 50 41.63 4.34 -43.56
CA ILE A 50 40.89 3.48 -44.50
C ILE A 50 41.77 3.15 -45.71
N PRO A 51 42.03 1.87 -46.05
CA PRO A 51 42.84 1.50 -47.21
C PRO A 51 42.32 2.14 -48.50
N ARG A 52 43.23 2.65 -49.33
CA ARG A 52 42.84 3.27 -50.60
C ARG A 52 42.18 2.25 -51.53
N ARG A 53 41.19 2.71 -52.27
CA ARG A 53 40.45 1.89 -53.25
C ARG A 53 40.43 2.62 -54.59
N GLU A 54 40.54 1.87 -55.69
CA GLU A 54 40.47 2.41 -57.06
C GLU A 54 39.02 2.74 -57.47
N THR A 55 38.36 3.62 -56.72
CA THR A 55 37.02 4.11 -57.01
C THR A 55 37.01 5.63 -57.17
N PRO A 56 36.22 6.20 -58.09
CA PRO A 56 36.16 7.65 -58.30
C PRO A 56 35.39 8.39 -57.18
N ARG A 57 34.55 7.67 -56.43
CA ARG A 57 33.78 8.18 -55.30
C ARG A 57 33.82 7.19 -54.15
N LEU A 58 34.03 7.72 -52.95
CA LEU A 58 34.04 6.98 -51.71
C LEU A 58 32.77 7.33 -50.91
N ARG A 59 31.95 6.31 -50.63
CA ARG A 59 30.76 6.45 -49.78
C ARG A 59 31.09 6.01 -48.37
N ILE A 60 31.04 6.93 -47.41
CA ILE A 60 31.33 6.65 -46.00
C ILE A 60 30.15 7.07 -45.14
N ARG A 61 29.78 6.22 -44.18
CA ARG A 61 28.84 6.55 -43.11
C ARG A 61 29.61 6.68 -41.80
N VAL A 62 29.42 7.80 -41.09
CA VAL A 62 30.03 8.06 -39.78
C VAL A 62 28.93 7.96 -38.72
N GLY A 63 29.05 7.01 -37.80
CA GLY A 63 28.05 6.72 -36.76
C GLY A 63 27.21 5.48 -37.04
N LEU A 64 25.98 5.47 -36.53
CA LEU A 64 25.09 4.30 -36.57
C LEU A 64 24.56 4.04 -37.99
N ARG A 65 23.98 2.85 -38.24
CA ARG A 65 23.44 2.47 -39.57
C ARG A 65 22.30 3.38 -40.05
N SER A 66 21.68 4.13 -39.16
CA SER A 66 20.63 5.12 -39.43
C SER A 66 21.17 6.44 -40.00
N GLU A 67 22.48 6.69 -39.94
CA GLU A 67 23.09 7.92 -40.43
C GLU A 67 23.21 7.95 -41.95
N ASP A 68 23.07 9.14 -42.53
CA ASP A 68 23.14 9.34 -43.97
C ASP A 68 24.58 9.16 -44.49
N PRO A 69 24.80 8.41 -45.59
CA PRO A 69 26.12 8.29 -46.20
C PRO A 69 26.64 9.60 -46.79
N ILE A 70 27.91 9.88 -46.56
CA ILE A 70 28.66 11.00 -47.13
C ILE A 70 29.39 10.51 -48.40
N GLU A 71 29.22 11.20 -49.52
CA GLU A 71 29.96 10.93 -50.76
C GLU A 71 31.16 11.87 -50.90
N LEU A 72 32.37 11.31 -50.95
CA LEU A 72 33.61 12.05 -51.14
C LEU A 72 34.22 11.70 -52.50
N ALA A 73 34.66 12.71 -53.25
CA ALA A 73 35.44 12.49 -54.47
C ALA A 73 36.85 12.06 -54.08
N THR A 74 37.32 10.91 -54.55
CA THR A 74 38.65 10.40 -54.15
C THR A 74 39.78 11.29 -54.65
N ALA A 75 39.57 12.02 -55.74
CA ALA A 75 40.51 13.01 -56.28
C ALA A 75 40.74 14.23 -55.35
N THR A 76 39.84 14.50 -54.40
CA THR A 76 39.95 15.63 -53.46
C THR A 76 40.55 15.23 -52.11
N LEU A 77 40.81 13.94 -51.87
CA LEU A 77 41.42 13.44 -50.65
C LEU A 77 42.96 13.57 -50.77
N GLY A 78 43.54 14.54 -50.06
CA GLY A 78 44.98 14.74 -50.00
C GLY A 78 45.72 13.72 -49.12
N GLU A 79 47.03 13.90 -48.91
CA GLU A 79 47.82 13.06 -47.98
C GLU A 79 47.55 13.37 -46.49
N GLY A 80 46.90 14.50 -46.19
CA GLY A 80 46.54 14.91 -44.83
C GLY A 80 45.17 14.41 -44.35
N PRO A 81 44.89 14.44 -43.04
CA PRO A 81 43.65 13.93 -42.47
C PRO A 81 42.44 14.78 -42.86
N THR A 82 41.44 14.16 -43.49
CA THR A 82 40.18 14.83 -43.89
C THR A 82 39.20 14.86 -42.71
N PRO A 83 38.73 16.03 -42.25
CA PRO A 83 37.81 16.12 -41.11
C PRO A 83 36.40 15.64 -41.49
N LEU A 84 35.80 14.78 -40.67
CA LEU A 84 34.41 14.36 -40.78
C LEU A 84 33.71 14.52 -39.43
N ALA A 85 32.44 14.93 -39.44
CA ALA A 85 31.74 15.26 -38.22
C ALA A 85 30.99 14.04 -37.65
N ALA A 86 31.15 13.76 -36.36
CA ALA A 86 30.42 12.71 -35.64
C ALA A 86 28.99 13.16 -35.28
N PRO A 87 27.99 12.26 -35.31
CA PRO A 87 26.64 12.54 -34.81
C PRO A 87 26.63 12.84 -33.31
N THR A 88 25.74 13.75 -32.89
CA THR A 88 25.65 14.29 -31.51
C THR A 88 25.20 13.27 -30.45
N GLN A 89 24.69 12.09 -30.86
CA GLN A 89 24.18 11.06 -29.95
C GLN A 89 24.66 9.65 -30.35
N LEU A 90 25.88 9.30 -29.96
CA LEU A 90 26.38 7.92 -30.02
C LEU A 90 26.36 7.30 -28.62
N PRO A 91 25.70 6.15 -28.40
CA PRO A 91 25.80 5.42 -27.14
C PRO A 91 27.25 4.94 -26.91
N PRO A 92 27.76 4.94 -25.67
CA PRO A 92 29.16 4.64 -25.38
C PRO A 92 29.52 3.20 -25.82
N THR A 93 30.60 3.06 -26.59
CA THR A 93 31.03 1.75 -27.10
C THR A 93 31.81 0.99 -26.03
N ILE A 94 31.39 -0.25 -25.77
CA ILE A 94 32.08 -1.20 -24.90
C ILE A 94 33.36 -1.64 -25.61
N GLY A 95 34.51 -1.14 -25.12
CA GLY A 95 35.83 -1.44 -25.64
C GLY A 95 36.27 -2.89 -25.38
N SER A 96 36.71 -3.52 -26.47
CA SER A 96 37.62 -4.67 -26.60
C SER A 96 38.04 -5.44 -25.33
N ILE A 97 37.54 -6.68 -25.23
CA ILE A 97 38.40 -7.80 -24.82
C ILE A 97 38.53 -8.66 -26.07
N GLY A 98 39.76 -8.86 -26.53
CA GLY A 98 40.08 -9.60 -27.74
C GLY A 98 39.57 -11.04 -27.71
N HIS A 99 39.64 -11.72 -28.85
CA HIS A 99 40.58 -12.82 -29.04
C HIS A 99 40.59 -13.23 -30.52
N SER A 100 41.81 -13.49 -30.97
CA SER A 100 42.20 -14.22 -32.17
C SER A 100 41.26 -15.36 -32.53
N GLY A 101 40.97 -15.50 -33.82
CA GLY A 101 40.18 -16.59 -34.34
C GLY A 101 40.88 -17.94 -34.21
N GLU A 102 40.09 -18.97 -33.95
CA GLU A 102 40.21 -20.29 -34.59
C GLU A 102 38.88 -21.04 -34.41
N ARG A 103 38.28 -21.43 -35.54
CA ARG A 103 37.30 -22.54 -35.64
C ARG A 103 38.12 -23.85 -35.55
N PRO A 104 37.62 -24.99 -35.02
CA PRO A 104 36.52 -25.69 -35.68
C PRO A 104 35.63 -26.66 -34.85
N ALA A 105 34.52 -27.05 -35.50
CA ALA A 105 33.84 -28.36 -35.57
C ALA A 105 33.16 -29.03 -34.35
N ARG A 106 31.85 -29.34 -34.57
CA ARG A 106 31.02 -30.53 -34.19
C ARG A 106 31.01 -30.94 -32.69
N GLU A 107 29.89 -31.24 -32.01
CA GLU A 107 28.72 -32.05 -32.37
C GLU A 107 27.68 -32.05 -31.21
N ALA A 108 26.42 -32.40 -31.49
CA ALA A 108 25.28 -32.72 -30.59
C ALA A 108 24.54 -31.57 -29.82
N PRO A 109 23.19 -31.65 -29.69
CA PRO A 109 22.36 -30.52 -29.25
C PRO A 109 22.43 -30.35 -27.73
N ALA A 110 23.15 -29.34 -27.26
CA ALA A 110 23.08 -28.90 -25.88
C ALA A 110 21.97 -27.85 -25.71
N ALA A 111 21.20 -28.03 -24.63
CA ALA A 111 20.00 -27.32 -24.19
C ALA A 111 19.85 -25.86 -24.67
N GLN A 112 18.63 -25.52 -25.09
CA GLN A 112 18.19 -24.13 -25.25
C GLN A 112 18.65 -23.30 -24.02
N PRO A 113 19.31 -22.14 -24.23
CA PRO A 113 19.53 -21.21 -23.14
C PRO A 113 18.16 -20.78 -22.58
N PRO A 114 18.01 -20.62 -21.26
CA PRO A 114 16.75 -20.13 -20.71
C PRO A 114 16.44 -18.78 -21.36
N PRO A 115 15.17 -18.47 -21.64
CA PRO A 115 14.82 -17.18 -22.20
C PRO A 115 15.36 -16.05 -21.32
N PRO A 116 15.72 -14.90 -21.91
CA PRO A 116 16.30 -13.79 -21.17
C PRO A 116 15.39 -13.44 -19.99
N ARG A 117 15.99 -13.35 -18.78
CA ARG A 117 15.27 -12.81 -17.62
C ARG A 117 14.72 -11.46 -18.04
N ALA A 118 13.42 -11.31 -17.82
CA ALA A 118 12.69 -10.07 -18.04
C ALA A 118 13.54 -8.89 -17.58
N ALA A 119 13.65 -7.89 -18.45
CA ALA A 119 14.16 -6.56 -18.10
C ALA A 119 13.67 -6.20 -16.69
N GLU A 120 14.56 -5.66 -15.85
CA GLU A 120 14.23 -5.19 -14.51
C GLU A 120 13.02 -4.26 -14.58
N GLN A 121 11.85 -4.85 -14.41
CA GLN A 121 10.60 -4.14 -14.21
C GLN A 121 10.77 -3.42 -12.86
N PRO A 122 10.39 -2.14 -12.74
CA PRO A 122 10.42 -1.45 -11.46
C PRO A 122 9.67 -2.32 -10.43
N GLU A 123 10.36 -2.73 -9.37
CA GLU A 123 9.81 -3.64 -8.35
C GLU A 123 8.48 -3.07 -7.84
N ALA A 124 7.37 -3.74 -8.17
CA ALA A 124 6.06 -3.32 -7.70
C ALA A 124 6.03 -3.34 -6.17
N PRO A 125 5.38 -2.37 -5.51
CA PRO A 125 5.32 -2.32 -4.05
C PRO A 125 4.66 -3.60 -3.53
N GLY A 126 5.42 -4.41 -2.78
CA GLY A 126 4.90 -5.67 -2.24
C GLY A 126 3.78 -5.45 -1.23
N HIS A 127 2.83 -6.37 -1.21
CA HIS A 127 1.65 -6.35 -0.34
C HIS A 127 1.94 -7.11 0.94
N VAL A 128 1.43 -6.60 2.07
CA VAL A 128 1.51 -7.30 3.36
C VAL A 128 0.15 -7.93 3.66
N LEU A 129 0.14 -9.22 3.94
CA LEU A 129 -1.03 -9.97 4.39
C LEU A 129 -0.82 -10.40 5.84
N TYR A 130 -1.87 -10.26 6.65
CA TYR A 130 -1.86 -10.63 8.06
C TYR A 130 -2.80 -11.81 8.28
N PHE A 131 -2.27 -12.92 8.77
CA PHE A 131 -3.05 -14.08 9.18
C PHE A 131 -2.98 -14.29 10.68
N GLN A 132 -4.04 -14.83 11.25
CA GLN A 132 -4.16 -15.13 12.67
C GLN A 132 -4.73 -16.52 12.85
N ARG A 133 -4.16 -17.31 13.75
CA ARG A 133 -4.69 -18.63 14.12
C ARG A 133 -4.85 -18.70 15.63
N LEU A 134 -6.06 -18.99 16.08
CA LEU A 134 -6.35 -19.24 17.48
C LEU A 134 -5.97 -20.67 17.86
N VAL A 135 -5.20 -20.80 18.94
CA VAL A 135 -4.74 -22.10 19.45
C VAL A 135 -5.21 -22.25 20.89
N MET A 136 -6.08 -23.22 21.15
CA MET A 136 -6.58 -23.56 22.48
C MET A 136 -5.73 -24.66 23.12
N PHE A 137 -5.43 -24.54 24.40
CA PHE A 137 -4.74 -25.60 25.14
C PHE A 137 -5.76 -26.63 25.64
N ALA A 138 -5.47 -27.90 25.40
CA ALA A 138 -6.30 -28.99 25.90
C ALA A 138 -6.20 -29.07 27.43
N GLU A 139 -7.29 -29.51 28.04
CA GLU A 139 -7.36 -29.72 29.48
C GLU A 139 -6.63 -31.03 29.81
N ARG A 140 -5.55 -30.98 30.59
CA ARG A 140 -4.95 -32.21 31.13
C ARG A 140 -5.94 -32.81 32.11
N SER A 141 -6.58 -33.91 31.74
CA SER A 141 -7.40 -34.70 32.66
C SER A 141 -6.59 -34.97 33.92
N SER A 142 -7.05 -34.46 35.06
CA SER A 142 -6.56 -34.89 36.36
C SER A 142 -6.92 -36.36 36.50
N ALA A 143 -5.91 -37.20 36.71
CA ALA A 143 -6.00 -38.64 36.84
C ALA A 143 -7.21 -39.07 37.70
N THR A 144 -8.22 -39.65 37.06
CA THR A 144 -9.17 -40.54 37.71
C THR A 144 -9.02 -41.90 37.05
N ARG A 145 -8.88 -42.95 37.87
CA ARG A 145 -8.50 -44.33 37.54
C ARG A 145 -9.05 -44.87 36.21
N PRO A 146 -8.30 -45.74 35.51
CA PRO A 146 -8.79 -46.35 34.29
C PRO A 146 -9.97 -47.27 34.62
N SER A 147 -11.17 -46.91 34.16
CA SER A 147 -12.21 -47.92 33.97
C SER A 147 -11.90 -48.65 32.67
N THR A 148 -11.67 -49.95 32.80
CA THR A 148 -11.47 -50.88 31.69
C THR A 148 -12.75 -50.98 30.86
N ALA A 149 -12.83 -50.23 29.77
CA ALA A 149 -13.68 -50.55 28.62
C ALA A 149 -13.18 -49.80 27.36
N GLY A 150 -12.57 -50.55 26.44
CA GLY A 150 -12.54 -50.26 25.00
C GLY A 150 -11.90 -48.94 24.56
N ALA A 151 -10.58 -48.89 24.49
CA ALA A 151 -9.86 -47.86 23.74
C ALA A 151 -10.19 -47.96 22.23
N ARG A 152 -10.95 -46.99 21.74
CA ARG A 152 -10.89 -46.50 20.35
C ARG A 152 -10.84 -44.98 20.40
N ASP A 153 -9.91 -44.42 19.65
CA ASP A 153 -9.59 -43.00 19.50
C ASP A 153 -10.78 -42.07 19.69
N GLY A 154 -10.77 -41.32 20.80
CA GLY A 154 -11.67 -40.20 21.02
C GLY A 154 -11.18 -38.98 20.23
N ALA A 155 -11.40 -38.98 18.92
CA ALA A 155 -11.46 -37.72 18.17
C ALA A 155 -12.58 -36.89 18.81
N LEU A 156 -12.19 -35.84 19.55
CA LEU A 156 -13.14 -34.90 20.14
C LEU A 156 -13.98 -34.28 19.01
N ASP A 157 -15.29 -34.47 19.11
CA ASP A 157 -16.26 -33.96 18.16
C ASP A 157 -16.29 -32.42 18.22
N PHE A 158 -15.78 -31.80 17.15
CA PHE A 158 -15.59 -30.36 17.01
C PHE A 158 -16.91 -29.55 16.97
N PHE A 159 -18.05 -30.23 16.81
CA PHE A 159 -19.39 -29.63 16.71
C PHE A 159 -20.34 -30.01 17.84
N SER A 160 -19.89 -30.76 18.84
CA SER A 160 -20.75 -31.13 19.96
C SER A 160 -21.23 -29.89 20.72
N PRO A 161 -22.56 -29.65 20.82
CA PRO A 161 -23.08 -28.55 21.61
C PRO A 161 -22.68 -28.72 23.07
N ALA A 162 -22.40 -27.60 23.73
CA ALA A 162 -21.96 -27.58 25.12
C ALA A 162 -22.91 -28.39 26.01
N THR A 163 -22.36 -29.37 26.72
CA THR A 163 -23.02 -30.05 27.84
C THR A 163 -23.43 -29.01 28.89
N ASP A 164 -24.55 -29.23 29.59
CA ASP A 164 -25.15 -28.37 30.60
C ASP A 164 -24.26 -28.18 31.86
N GLY A 165 -23.18 -27.42 31.70
CA GLY A 165 -22.32 -26.92 32.76
C GLY A 165 -21.50 -25.72 32.27
N PRO A 166 -21.03 -24.84 33.16
CA PRO A 166 -20.08 -23.79 32.76
C PRO A 166 -18.83 -24.47 32.21
N SER A 167 -18.63 -24.40 30.89
CA SER A 167 -17.36 -24.81 30.27
C SER A 167 -16.26 -23.97 30.91
N ALA A 168 -15.33 -24.58 31.63
CA ALA A 168 -14.27 -23.83 32.31
C ALA A 168 -13.53 -22.93 31.31
N MET A 169 -13.17 -21.71 31.71
CA MET A 169 -12.33 -20.83 30.89
C MET A 169 -11.06 -21.57 30.50
N ARG A 170 -10.62 -21.44 29.23
CA ARG A 170 -9.44 -22.14 28.72
C ARG A 170 -8.36 -21.18 28.30
N TYR A 171 -7.12 -21.56 28.55
CA TYR A 171 -5.96 -20.79 28.09
C TYR A 171 -5.59 -21.18 26.66
N GLY A 172 -4.89 -20.28 25.98
CA GLY A 172 -4.37 -20.52 24.66
C GLY A 172 -3.39 -19.47 24.20
N VAL A 173 -3.10 -19.51 22.91
CA VAL A 173 -2.24 -18.53 22.23
C VAL A 173 -2.84 -18.15 20.87
N LEU A 174 -2.65 -16.90 20.48
CA LEU A 174 -2.88 -16.40 19.14
C LEU A 174 -1.54 -16.46 18.38
N ILE A 175 -1.51 -17.17 17.27
CA ILE A 175 -0.38 -17.14 16.33
C ILE A 175 -0.69 -16.08 15.28
N GLU A 176 0.10 -15.00 15.27
CA GLU A 176 0.03 -13.92 14.29
C GLU A 176 1.12 -14.15 13.23
N LEU A 177 0.73 -14.14 11.97
CA LEU A 177 1.63 -14.28 10.83
C LEU A 177 1.55 -13.05 9.92
N GLU A 178 2.72 -12.58 9.50
CA GLU A 178 2.85 -11.52 8.51
C GLU A 178 3.55 -12.10 7.27
N GLU A 179 2.87 -12.07 6.13
CA GLU A 179 3.42 -12.45 4.83
C GLU A 179 3.62 -11.23 3.95
N TYR A 180 4.78 -11.13 3.33
CA TYR A 180 5.10 -10.12 2.33
C TYR A 180 5.10 -10.74 0.93
N TRP A 181 4.25 -10.21 0.08
CA TRP A 181 4.00 -10.68 -1.28
C TRP A 181 4.54 -9.67 -2.28
N GLN A 182 5.68 -9.99 -2.89
CA GLN A 182 6.30 -9.16 -3.91
C GLN A 182 5.97 -9.69 -5.30
N SER A 183 5.36 -8.89 -6.16
CA SER A 183 5.15 -9.27 -7.56
C SER A 183 6.50 -9.32 -8.28
N LEU A 184 6.74 -10.43 -9.00
CA LEU A 184 7.88 -10.63 -9.88
C LEU A 184 7.51 -10.40 -11.36
N GLY A 185 6.33 -9.84 -11.61
CA GLY A 185 5.79 -9.62 -12.94
C GLY A 185 4.88 -10.74 -13.44
N VAL A 186 4.41 -10.57 -14.68
CA VAL A 186 3.44 -11.44 -15.34
C VAL A 186 4.14 -12.41 -16.29
N LEU A 187 3.69 -13.66 -16.31
CA LEU A 187 4.03 -14.69 -17.28
C LEU A 187 2.81 -15.07 -18.12
N TRP A 188 3.09 -15.74 -19.24
CA TRP A 188 2.07 -16.40 -20.04
C TRP A 188 1.79 -17.79 -19.47
N GLY A 189 0.51 -18.05 -19.21
CA GLY A 189 -0.03 -19.36 -18.87
C GLY A 189 -0.49 -20.09 -20.12
N GLU A 190 -1.65 -20.74 -20.04
CA GLU A 190 -2.20 -21.54 -21.14
C GLU A 190 -2.69 -20.67 -22.31
N LEU A 191 -2.64 -21.20 -23.53
CA LEU A 191 -3.26 -20.58 -24.70
C LEU A 191 -4.78 -20.73 -24.58
N LEU A 192 -5.49 -19.60 -24.49
CA LEU A 192 -6.94 -19.55 -24.33
C LEU A 192 -7.67 -19.54 -25.67
N TYR A 193 -7.13 -18.82 -26.66
CA TYR A 193 -7.77 -18.64 -27.97
C TYR A 193 -6.75 -18.27 -29.03
N SER A 194 -7.02 -18.64 -30.28
CA SER A 194 -6.22 -18.25 -31.44
C SER A 194 -7.11 -17.94 -32.63
N VAL A 195 -6.86 -16.81 -33.29
CA VAL A 195 -7.61 -16.38 -34.49
C VAL A 195 -6.64 -15.88 -35.54
N THR A 196 -6.87 -16.26 -36.79
CA THR A 196 -6.09 -15.79 -37.94
C THR A 196 -6.93 -14.81 -38.75
N LEU A 197 -6.40 -13.61 -38.97
CA LEU A 197 -7.10 -12.52 -39.66
C LEU A 197 -6.39 -12.18 -40.97
N THR A 198 -7.17 -12.03 -42.04
CA THR A 198 -6.64 -11.55 -43.33
C THR A 198 -6.39 -10.04 -43.30
N PRO A 199 -5.62 -9.49 -44.25
CA PRO A 199 -5.35 -8.05 -44.29
C PRO A 199 -6.62 -7.19 -44.24
N GLY A 200 -6.75 -6.36 -43.21
CA GLY A 200 -7.91 -5.49 -43.02
C GLY A 200 -9.08 -6.08 -42.22
N ASP A 201 -9.07 -7.39 -41.94
CA ASP A 201 -10.10 -8.05 -41.14
C ASP A 201 -10.04 -7.65 -39.66
N GLU A 202 -11.22 -7.66 -39.04
CA GLU A 202 -11.42 -7.40 -37.61
C GLU A 202 -12.24 -8.52 -36.98
N ALA A 203 -11.79 -8.99 -35.81
CA ALA A 203 -12.54 -9.89 -34.94
C ALA A 203 -12.97 -9.18 -33.66
N LYS A 204 -14.22 -9.40 -33.27
CA LYS A 204 -14.76 -9.00 -31.97
C LYS A 204 -14.71 -10.20 -31.03
N LEU A 205 -14.00 -10.05 -29.92
CA LEU A 205 -13.75 -11.12 -28.96
C LEU A 205 -14.36 -10.74 -27.62
N ALA A 206 -15.07 -11.67 -26.99
CA ALA A 206 -15.57 -11.55 -25.63
C ALA A 206 -14.61 -12.25 -24.66
N VAL A 207 -14.09 -11.50 -23.68
CA VAL A 207 -13.28 -12.03 -22.59
C VAL A 207 -14.20 -12.35 -21.42
N LEU A 208 -14.33 -13.64 -21.10
CA LEU A 208 -15.12 -14.14 -19.99
C LEU A 208 -14.19 -14.48 -18.84
N ASP A 209 -14.33 -13.79 -17.71
CA ASP A 209 -13.59 -14.11 -16.48
C ASP A 209 -14.57 -14.46 -15.35
N GLY A 210 -14.75 -15.76 -15.10
CA GLY A 210 -15.56 -16.28 -14.00
C GLY A 210 -14.79 -16.44 -12.69
N ARG A 211 -13.52 -16.04 -12.63
CA ARG A 211 -12.67 -16.22 -11.44
C ARG A 211 -13.01 -15.20 -10.35
N TRP A 212 -13.30 -13.98 -10.75
CA TRP A 212 -13.49 -12.83 -9.86
C TRP A 212 -14.97 -12.42 -9.79
N ARG A 213 -15.51 -12.24 -8.57
CA ARG A 213 -16.84 -11.66 -8.39
C ARG A 213 -16.75 -10.15 -8.66
N ARG A 214 -17.63 -9.60 -9.50
CA ARG A 214 -17.74 -8.14 -9.66
C ARG A 214 -18.72 -7.62 -8.61
N GLU A 215 -18.22 -6.99 -7.55
CA GLU A 215 -19.04 -6.07 -6.77
C GLU A 215 -19.01 -4.69 -7.43
N ALA A 216 -20.13 -3.96 -7.37
CA ALA A 216 -20.32 -2.71 -8.11
C ALA A 216 -19.43 -1.56 -7.63
N GLU A 217 -18.84 -1.65 -6.42
CA GLU A 217 -18.16 -0.52 -5.76
C GLU A 217 -16.66 -0.69 -5.52
N GLY A 218 -16.04 -1.82 -5.86
CA GLY A 218 -14.61 -2.00 -5.63
C GLY A 218 -14.00 -3.03 -6.55
N ARG A 219 -12.99 -2.62 -7.34
CA ARG A 219 -12.03 -3.58 -7.91
C ARG A 219 -11.20 -4.14 -6.75
N GLU A 220 -11.74 -5.10 -6.00
CA GLU A 220 -10.94 -5.88 -5.06
C GLU A 220 -9.73 -6.43 -5.81
N ARG A 221 -8.53 -6.26 -5.25
CA ARG A 221 -7.30 -6.73 -5.92
C ARG A 221 -7.30 -8.26 -5.88
N PRO A 222 -6.93 -8.97 -6.98
CA PRO A 222 -6.86 -10.43 -7.04
C PRO A 222 -6.21 -11.10 -5.81
N LEU A 223 -5.15 -10.50 -5.30
CA LEU A 223 -4.44 -10.98 -4.11
C LEU A 223 -5.27 -10.91 -2.84
N GLN A 224 -6.12 -9.88 -2.66
CA GLN A 224 -7.01 -9.77 -1.50
C GLN A 224 -8.10 -10.85 -1.52
N ILE A 225 -8.64 -11.14 -2.70
CA ILE A 225 -9.62 -12.23 -2.89
C ILE A 225 -8.98 -13.57 -2.58
N LEU A 226 -7.78 -13.84 -3.10
CA LEU A 226 -7.02 -15.05 -2.77
C LEU A 226 -6.73 -15.14 -1.26
N ALA A 227 -6.27 -14.05 -0.64
CA ALA A 227 -5.98 -14.00 0.78
C ALA A 227 -7.22 -14.32 1.63
N ARG A 228 -8.39 -13.79 1.26
CA ARG A 228 -9.68 -14.15 1.86
C ARG A 228 -9.99 -15.63 1.67
N MET A 229 -9.84 -16.18 0.47
CA MET A 229 -10.05 -17.62 0.22
C MET A 229 -9.11 -18.52 1.05
N VAL A 230 -7.91 -18.06 1.37
CA VAL A 230 -6.97 -18.76 2.26
C VAL A 230 -7.40 -18.67 3.72
N GLY A 231 -7.84 -17.47 4.13
CA GLY A 231 -8.19 -17.10 5.50
C GLY A 231 -9.66 -17.24 5.87
N THR A 232 -10.42 -18.20 5.32
CA THR A 232 -11.88 -18.23 5.52
C THR A 232 -12.43 -19.52 6.08
N SER A 233 -13.32 -19.30 7.05
CA SER A 233 -14.20 -20.28 7.67
C SER A 233 -15.59 -19.70 8.00
N MET A 234 -16.33 -19.01 7.10
CA MET A 234 -17.62 -18.29 7.35
C MET A 234 -17.66 -17.26 8.50
N LEU A 235 -16.98 -17.48 9.61
CA LEU A 235 -16.89 -16.65 10.80
C LEU A 235 -15.61 -15.83 10.79
N GLY A 236 -14.58 -16.30 10.07
CA GLY A 236 -13.46 -15.46 9.66
C GLY A 236 -13.92 -14.26 8.83
N ASP A 237 -14.93 -14.44 7.95
CA ASP A 237 -15.49 -13.35 7.14
C ASP A 237 -16.04 -12.19 7.98
N LEU A 238 -16.61 -12.49 9.15
CA LEU A 238 -17.07 -11.46 10.08
C LEU A 238 -15.92 -10.62 10.62
N ILE A 239 -14.86 -11.28 11.12
CA ILE A 239 -13.74 -10.60 11.75
C ILE A 239 -12.94 -9.86 10.69
N THR A 240 -12.72 -10.45 9.51
CA THR A 240 -12.08 -9.79 8.37
C THR A 240 -12.93 -8.64 7.82
N ALA A 241 -14.26 -8.70 7.93
CA ALA A 241 -15.11 -7.56 7.62
C ALA A 241 -15.00 -6.43 8.66
N LEU A 242 -14.56 -6.72 9.89
CA LEU A 242 -14.41 -5.76 10.99
C LEU A 242 -12.95 -5.29 11.21
N ARG A 243 -11.98 -6.08 10.76
CA ARG A 243 -10.54 -5.97 11.00
C ARG A 243 -9.74 -6.44 9.79
N PRO A 244 -8.53 -5.92 9.54
CA PRO A 244 -7.77 -6.28 8.35
C PRO A 244 -7.14 -7.69 8.42
N GLU A 245 -7.10 -8.32 9.60
CA GLU A 245 -6.47 -9.64 9.77
C GLU A 245 -7.38 -10.80 9.33
N LEU A 246 -6.78 -11.80 8.69
CA LEU A 246 -7.44 -12.99 8.15
C LEU A 246 -7.39 -14.13 9.18
N GLN A 247 -8.55 -14.61 9.61
CA GLN A 247 -8.65 -15.66 10.63
C GLN A 247 -8.59 -17.05 10.01
N LEU A 248 -7.62 -17.85 10.46
CA LEU A 248 -7.46 -19.25 10.09
C LEU A 248 -8.28 -20.15 11.01
N ASP A 249 -8.45 -21.40 10.58
CA ASP A 249 -9.15 -22.38 11.39
C ASP A 249 -8.42 -22.63 12.72
N PRO A 250 -9.14 -22.56 13.84
CA PRO A 250 -8.53 -22.72 15.15
C PRO A 250 -8.00 -24.14 15.34
N LEU A 251 -7.04 -24.28 16.25
CA LEU A 251 -6.41 -25.54 16.60
C LEU A 251 -6.50 -25.76 18.11
N THR A 252 -6.61 -27.02 18.54
CA THR A 252 -6.45 -27.39 19.95
C THR A 252 -5.20 -28.26 20.10
N VAL A 253 -4.38 -27.97 21.09
CA VAL A 253 -3.10 -28.67 21.33
C VAL A 253 -2.99 -29.13 22.77
N ALA A 254 -2.54 -30.36 22.97
CA ALA A 254 -2.32 -30.93 24.31
C ALA A 254 -0.90 -30.66 24.85
N GLU A 255 0.07 -30.59 23.94
CA GLU A 255 1.49 -30.47 24.30
C GLU A 255 2.02 -29.04 24.09
N PRO A 256 2.89 -28.53 24.98
CA PRO A 256 3.43 -27.17 24.94
C PRO A 256 4.51 -26.94 23.87
N GLY A 257 4.25 -27.38 22.63
CA GLY A 257 5.15 -27.32 21.48
C GLY A 257 4.83 -26.18 20.50
N LEU A 258 4.95 -24.91 20.93
CA LEU A 258 4.53 -23.76 20.11
C LEU A 258 5.30 -23.60 18.79
N GLU A 259 6.55 -24.05 18.71
CA GLU A 259 7.32 -24.02 17.45
C GLU A 259 6.70 -24.91 16.38
N ALA A 260 6.29 -26.13 16.75
CA ALA A 260 5.67 -27.06 15.82
C ALA A 260 4.34 -26.50 15.31
N VAL A 261 3.55 -25.89 16.21
CA VAL A 261 2.27 -25.23 15.87
C VAL A 261 2.48 -24.04 14.92
N ALA A 262 3.50 -23.22 15.17
CA ALA A 262 3.83 -22.09 14.32
C ALA A 262 4.27 -22.55 12.92
N ALA A 263 5.12 -23.57 12.84
CA ALA A 263 5.57 -24.17 11.59
C ALA A 263 4.42 -24.82 10.80
N GLU A 264 3.55 -25.57 11.48
CA GLU A 264 2.34 -26.17 10.89
C GLU A 264 1.41 -25.08 10.33
N THR A 265 1.28 -23.95 11.04
CA THR A 265 0.45 -22.82 10.58
C THR A 265 0.99 -22.20 9.30
N VAL A 266 2.31 -22.00 9.19
CA VAL A 266 2.95 -21.53 7.95
C VAL A 266 2.74 -22.53 6.81
N GLN A 267 2.94 -23.82 7.08
CA GLN A 267 2.74 -24.86 6.06
C GLN A 267 1.28 -24.93 5.61
N MET A 268 0.32 -24.83 6.53
CA MET A 268 -1.10 -24.81 6.22
C MET A 268 -1.46 -23.65 5.28
N ILE A 269 -0.95 -22.45 5.55
CA ILE A 269 -1.22 -21.26 4.71
C ILE A 269 -0.63 -21.46 3.32
N ARG A 270 0.60 -21.98 3.23
CA ARG A 270 1.22 -22.33 1.95
C ARG A 270 0.37 -23.32 1.16
N ASP A 271 -0.01 -24.44 1.78
CA ASP A 271 -0.79 -25.48 1.11
C ASP A 271 -2.17 -24.97 0.67
N ARG A 272 -2.82 -24.14 1.49
CA ARG A 272 -4.10 -23.50 1.14
C ARG A 272 -3.93 -22.52 0.00
N THR A 273 -2.88 -21.72 0.02
CA THR A 273 -2.56 -20.75 -1.04
C THR A 273 -2.36 -21.45 -2.37
N GLU A 274 -1.59 -22.55 -2.39
CA GLU A 274 -1.38 -23.38 -3.58
C GLU A 274 -2.72 -23.98 -4.06
N ARG A 275 -3.49 -24.61 -3.17
CA ARG A 275 -4.80 -25.18 -3.52
C ARG A 275 -5.79 -24.15 -4.07
N MET A 276 -5.90 -22.98 -3.44
CA MET A 276 -6.82 -21.92 -3.85
C MET A 276 -6.38 -21.28 -5.16
N SER A 277 -5.08 -21.11 -5.38
CA SER A 277 -4.53 -20.64 -6.67
C SER A 277 -4.86 -21.62 -7.79
N HIS A 278 -4.71 -22.93 -7.57
CA HIS A 278 -5.12 -23.96 -8.53
C HIS A 278 -6.63 -23.98 -8.77
N ALA A 279 -7.45 -23.81 -7.73
CA ALA A 279 -8.90 -23.76 -7.86
C ALA A 279 -9.37 -22.55 -8.70
N LEU A 280 -8.73 -21.38 -8.52
CA LEU A 280 -9.00 -20.20 -9.33
C LEU A 280 -8.62 -20.40 -10.80
N ARG A 281 -7.53 -21.12 -11.10
CA ARG A 281 -7.16 -21.46 -12.48
C ARG A 281 -8.16 -22.40 -13.17
N ARG A 282 -8.87 -23.23 -12.42
CA ARG A 282 -9.88 -24.16 -12.97
C ARG A 282 -11.24 -23.49 -13.25
N ARG A 283 -11.46 -22.26 -12.79
CA ARG A 283 -12.67 -21.49 -13.11
C ARG A 283 -12.55 -20.94 -14.53
N PRO A 284 -13.68 -20.75 -15.24
CA PRO A 284 -13.65 -20.37 -16.65
C PRO A 284 -13.02 -18.98 -16.82
N LEU A 285 -11.81 -18.97 -17.37
CA LEU A 285 -11.26 -17.84 -18.10
C LEU A 285 -11.25 -18.27 -19.57
N GLY A 286 -11.93 -17.51 -20.42
CA GLY A 286 -12.03 -17.84 -21.83
C GLY A 286 -12.07 -16.59 -22.69
N VAL A 287 -11.58 -16.74 -23.91
CA VAL A 287 -11.78 -15.77 -24.98
C VAL A 287 -12.56 -16.49 -26.06
N VAL A 288 -13.70 -15.94 -26.45
CA VAL A 288 -14.57 -16.48 -27.51
C VAL A 288 -14.93 -15.37 -28.47
N ASP A 289 -15.33 -15.71 -29.70
CA ASP A 289 -15.91 -14.72 -30.61
C ASP A 289 -17.17 -14.14 -29.98
N ALA A 290 -17.33 -12.81 -30.03
CA ALA A 290 -18.42 -12.10 -29.37
C ALA A 290 -19.75 -12.34 -30.12
N PRO A 291 -20.73 -13.08 -29.54
CA PRO A 291 -22.06 -13.22 -30.13
C PRO A 291 -22.88 -11.95 -29.88
N ALA A 292 -23.98 -11.77 -30.64
CA ALA A 292 -24.94 -10.69 -30.40
C ALA A 292 -25.53 -10.71 -28.97
N ASP A 293 -25.67 -11.90 -28.37
CA ASP A 293 -26.19 -12.13 -27.02
C ASP A 293 -25.08 -12.37 -25.98
N THR A 294 -23.98 -11.61 -26.03
CA THR A 294 -22.90 -11.74 -25.04
C THR A 294 -23.42 -11.44 -23.61
N PRO A 295 -23.20 -12.32 -22.61
CA PRO A 295 -23.64 -12.07 -21.24
C PRO A 295 -22.96 -10.83 -20.63
N ALA A 296 -23.66 -10.13 -19.74
CA ALA A 296 -23.21 -8.86 -19.11
C ALA A 296 -21.88 -8.96 -18.33
N THR A 297 -21.37 -10.17 -18.11
CA THR A 297 -20.10 -10.46 -17.43
C THR A 297 -18.88 -10.34 -18.35
N GLY A 298 -19.04 -10.41 -19.69
CA GLY A 298 -17.94 -10.41 -20.65
C GLY A 298 -17.41 -9.02 -20.99
N ALA A 299 -16.09 -8.85 -21.04
CA ALA A 299 -15.46 -7.64 -21.58
C ALA A 299 -15.19 -7.81 -23.08
N ILE A 300 -15.79 -6.96 -23.92
CA ILE A 300 -15.59 -7.02 -25.37
C ILE A 300 -14.26 -6.34 -25.75
N ARG A 301 -13.52 -6.95 -26.67
CA ARG A 301 -12.26 -6.48 -27.23
C ARG A 301 -12.30 -6.59 -28.76
N HIS A 302 -11.72 -5.62 -29.43
CA HIS A 302 -11.64 -5.56 -30.88
C HIS A 302 -10.20 -5.77 -31.30
N VAL A 303 -9.98 -6.70 -32.23
CA VAL A 303 -8.63 -7.03 -32.72
C VAL A 303 -8.67 -6.99 -34.24
N ARG A 304 -7.78 -6.20 -34.82
CA ARG A 304 -7.76 -5.95 -36.27
C ARG A 304 -6.38 -6.23 -36.83
N ASN A 305 -6.34 -6.92 -37.96
CA ASN A 305 -5.12 -6.99 -38.76
C ASN A 305 -4.94 -5.68 -39.53
N THR A 306 -3.97 -4.87 -39.10
CA THR A 306 -3.63 -3.58 -39.73
C THR A 306 -2.68 -3.72 -40.92
N THR A 307 -2.12 -4.91 -41.15
CA THR A 307 -1.25 -5.16 -42.30
C THR A 307 -2.07 -5.29 -43.58
N ARG A 308 -1.44 -5.03 -44.73
CA ARG A 308 -2.10 -4.98 -46.05
C ARG A 308 -1.79 -6.19 -46.93
N ASP A 309 -0.80 -7.00 -46.55
CA ASP A 309 -0.16 -7.98 -47.43
C ASP A 309 0.01 -9.37 -46.81
N ARG A 310 -0.31 -9.55 -45.52
CA ARG A 310 -0.04 -10.79 -44.78
C ARG A 310 -1.14 -11.19 -43.81
N LEU A 311 -1.30 -12.50 -43.63
CA LEU A 311 -2.11 -13.07 -42.57
C LEU A 311 -1.43 -12.82 -41.22
N VAL A 312 -2.23 -12.47 -40.21
CA VAL A 312 -1.75 -12.31 -38.83
C VAL A 312 -2.57 -13.20 -37.91
N THR A 313 -1.89 -14.08 -37.17
CA THR A 313 -2.51 -14.92 -36.15
C THR A 313 -2.31 -14.31 -34.77
N PHE A 314 -3.41 -13.97 -34.11
CA PHE A 314 -3.43 -13.47 -32.74
C PHE A 314 -3.63 -14.63 -31.77
N HIS A 315 -2.70 -14.80 -30.84
CA HIS A 315 -2.76 -15.79 -29.77
C HIS A 315 -3.05 -15.10 -28.44
N PHE A 316 -4.06 -15.58 -27.71
CA PHE A 316 -4.47 -15.05 -26.41
C PHE A 316 -4.06 -16.04 -25.33
N PHE A 317 -3.21 -15.61 -24.41
CA PHE A 317 -2.72 -16.43 -23.30
C PHE A 317 -3.33 -15.99 -21.97
N GLU A 318 -3.45 -16.92 -21.03
CA GLU A 318 -3.76 -16.61 -19.64
C GLU A 318 -2.64 -15.74 -19.03
N PRO A 319 -2.95 -14.57 -18.44
CA PRO A 319 -1.96 -13.81 -17.68
C PRO A 319 -1.80 -14.42 -16.29
N LEU A 320 -0.58 -14.84 -15.94
CA LEU A 320 -0.22 -15.38 -14.63
C LEU A 320 0.75 -14.46 -13.91
N GLU A 321 0.34 -13.88 -12.78
CA GLU A 321 1.24 -13.09 -11.95
C GLU A 321 2.04 -14.00 -11.01
N ARG A 322 3.36 -13.78 -10.93
CA ARG A 322 4.23 -14.51 -10.01
C ARG A 322 4.51 -13.67 -8.78
N PHE A 323 4.48 -14.32 -7.62
CA PHE A 323 4.83 -13.67 -6.36
C PHE A 323 6.00 -14.36 -5.69
N LYS A 324 6.94 -13.55 -5.17
CA LYS A 324 7.87 -13.97 -4.13
C LYS A 324 7.19 -13.72 -2.79
N VAL A 325 6.92 -14.80 -2.04
CA VAL A 325 6.29 -14.74 -0.73
C VAL A 325 7.36 -14.89 0.34
N MET A 326 7.44 -13.92 1.24
CA MET A 326 8.34 -13.94 2.40
C MET A 326 7.51 -13.96 3.68
N VAL A 327 7.77 -14.93 4.54
CA VAL A 327 7.03 -15.10 5.80
C VAL A 327 7.90 -14.59 6.94
N ARG A 328 7.40 -13.64 7.72
CA ARG A 328 8.08 -13.23 8.96
C ARG A 328 7.89 -14.30 10.03
N SER A 329 8.84 -14.36 10.97
CA SER A 329 8.73 -15.27 12.13
C SER A 329 7.40 -15.05 12.84
N PRO A 330 6.55 -16.10 12.99
CA PRO A 330 5.23 -15.96 13.57
C PRO A 330 5.33 -15.41 15.00
N ARG A 331 4.43 -14.52 15.40
CA ARG A 331 4.35 -14.02 16.76
C ARG A 331 3.30 -14.81 17.54
N ALA A 332 3.55 -15.02 18.82
CA ALA A 332 2.67 -15.75 19.70
C ALA A 332 2.23 -14.83 20.85
N ARG A 333 0.92 -14.61 20.98
CA ARG A 333 0.32 -13.77 22.03
C ARG A 333 -0.61 -14.60 22.91
N PRO A 334 -0.51 -14.51 24.25
CA PRO A 334 -1.34 -15.30 25.15
C PRO A 334 -2.82 -14.86 25.06
N VAL A 335 -3.74 -15.82 25.06
CA VAL A 335 -5.19 -15.56 25.03
C VAL A 335 -5.93 -16.41 26.06
N LEU A 336 -7.09 -15.92 26.49
CA LEU A 336 -8.06 -16.65 27.29
C LEU A 336 -9.35 -16.82 26.50
N PHE A 337 -9.82 -18.05 26.43
CA PHE A 337 -11.11 -18.44 25.89
C PHE A 337 -12.15 -18.39 27.00
N VAL A 338 -13.06 -17.44 26.88
CA VAL A 338 -14.13 -17.21 27.84
C VAL A 338 -15.42 -17.75 27.25
N PRO A 339 -16.07 -18.74 27.89
CA PRO A 339 -17.34 -19.27 27.43
C PRO A 339 -18.39 -18.16 27.46
N PHE A 340 -19.23 -18.08 26.44
CA PHE A 340 -20.35 -17.16 26.43
C PHE A 340 -21.64 -17.88 26.07
N ARG A 341 -22.73 -17.55 26.77
CA ARG A 341 -24.06 -17.98 26.33
C ARG A 341 -24.52 -17.03 25.25
N LEU A 342 -24.79 -17.57 24.07
CA LEU A 342 -25.27 -16.78 22.94
C LEU A 342 -26.59 -16.12 23.36
N PRO A 343 -26.67 -14.79 23.47
CA PRO A 343 -27.95 -14.14 23.72
C PRO A 343 -28.88 -14.43 22.54
N ASN A 344 -30.19 -14.49 22.78
CA ASN A 344 -31.13 -14.58 21.67
C ASN A 344 -31.10 -13.27 20.86
N VAL A 345 -30.34 -13.26 19.78
CA VAL A 345 -30.15 -12.09 18.91
C VAL A 345 -31.19 -12.02 17.78
N ALA A 346 -32.00 -13.06 17.60
CA ALA A 346 -33.09 -13.13 16.61
C ALA A 346 -34.37 -12.46 17.13
N THR A 347 -34.23 -11.33 17.84
CA THR A 347 -35.37 -10.54 18.33
C THR A 347 -35.39 -9.18 17.65
N PRO A 348 -36.57 -8.63 17.31
CA PRO A 348 -36.69 -7.32 16.65
C PRO A 348 -35.96 -6.20 17.41
N ASP A 349 -36.00 -6.22 18.75
CA ASP A 349 -35.37 -5.18 19.58
C ASP A 349 -33.85 -5.21 19.50
N VAL A 350 -33.25 -6.40 19.48
CA VAL A 350 -31.79 -6.56 19.33
C VAL A 350 -31.37 -6.16 17.92
N VAL A 351 -32.12 -6.57 16.89
CA VAL A 351 -31.83 -6.18 15.50
C VAL A 351 -31.95 -4.67 15.32
N ARG A 352 -32.96 -4.01 15.92
CA ARG A 352 -33.06 -2.54 15.94
C ARG A 352 -31.87 -1.89 16.62
N ARG A 353 -31.51 -2.37 17.81
CA ARG A 353 -30.39 -1.82 18.59
C ARG A 353 -29.05 -1.92 17.85
N PHE A 354 -28.80 -3.02 17.14
CA PHE A 354 -27.55 -3.28 16.43
C PHE A 354 -27.69 -3.16 14.91
N GLY A 355 -28.70 -2.45 14.41
CA GLY A 355 -29.02 -2.38 12.97
C GLY A 355 -27.84 -1.96 12.09
N TYR A 356 -27.02 -1.04 12.60
CA TYR A 356 -25.78 -0.60 11.93
C TYR A 356 -24.78 -1.75 11.69
N LEU A 357 -24.68 -2.72 12.60
CA LEU A 357 -23.83 -3.91 12.42
C LEU A 357 -24.43 -4.84 11.37
N PHE A 358 -25.73 -5.15 11.50
CA PHE A 358 -26.42 -6.03 10.56
C PHE A 358 -26.33 -5.50 9.13
N ARG A 359 -26.48 -4.19 8.89
CA ARG A 359 -26.30 -3.58 7.55
C ARG A 359 -24.94 -3.91 6.92
N ARG A 360 -23.87 -3.97 7.72
CA ARG A 360 -22.50 -4.23 7.24
C ARG A 360 -22.20 -5.72 7.11
N THR A 361 -22.70 -6.54 8.03
CA THR A 361 -22.30 -7.94 8.19
C THR A 361 -23.34 -8.97 7.72
N LEU A 362 -24.48 -8.53 7.18
CA LEU A 362 -25.53 -9.43 6.67
C LEU A 362 -24.96 -10.44 5.65
N LEU A 363 -25.13 -11.73 5.94
CA LEU A 363 -24.65 -12.81 5.06
C LEU A 363 -25.42 -12.82 3.73
N ASP A 364 -26.75 -12.66 3.79
CA ASP A 364 -27.60 -12.53 2.61
C ASP A 364 -27.96 -11.05 2.36
N ARG A 365 -27.29 -10.44 1.37
CA ARG A 365 -27.56 -9.04 0.96
C ARG A 365 -28.97 -8.84 0.43
N GLY A 366 -29.65 -9.89 -0.03
CA GLY A 366 -31.05 -9.84 -0.47
C GLY A 366 -32.04 -9.51 0.65
N LEU A 367 -31.65 -9.70 1.91
CA LEU A 367 -32.47 -9.39 3.08
C LEU A 367 -32.29 -7.94 3.59
N LEU A 368 -31.48 -7.10 2.92
CA LEU A 368 -31.31 -5.69 3.28
C LEU A 368 -32.63 -4.90 3.30
N PRO A 369 -33.55 -5.05 2.34
CA PRO A 369 -34.85 -4.35 2.39
C PRO A 369 -35.68 -4.73 3.63
N ASP A 370 -35.63 -5.99 4.05
CA ASP A 370 -36.33 -6.48 5.24
C ASP A 370 -35.74 -5.87 6.52
N LEU A 371 -34.42 -5.74 6.57
CA LEU A 371 -33.71 -5.05 7.65
C LEU A 371 -34.10 -3.58 7.71
N GLU A 372 -34.09 -2.85 6.58
CA GLU A 372 -34.46 -1.44 6.56
C GLU A 372 -35.92 -1.19 7.00
N ARG A 373 -36.85 -2.07 6.61
CA ARG A 373 -38.24 -2.01 7.11
C ARG A 373 -38.32 -2.16 8.63
N LEU A 374 -37.58 -3.11 9.19
CA LEU A 374 -37.54 -3.35 10.64
C LEU A 374 -36.90 -2.17 11.41
N LEU A 375 -35.90 -1.49 10.82
CA LEU A 375 -35.23 -0.33 11.40
C LEU A 375 -36.07 0.95 11.33
N SER A 376 -36.83 1.14 10.26
CA SER A 376 -37.72 2.30 10.08
C SER A 376 -38.93 2.28 11.02
N GLY A 377 -39.20 1.16 11.68
CA GLY A 377 -40.30 1.04 12.65
C GLY A 377 -41.69 1.05 12.02
N ASP A 378 -41.79 0.82 10.70
CA ASP A 378 -43.06 0.72 10.00
C ASP A 378 -43.84 -0.48 10.57
N GLN A 379 -44.89 -0.18 11.34
CA GLN A 379 -45.93 -1.17 11.63
C GLN A 379 -46.54 -1.60 10.29
N PRO A 380 -46.94 -2.88 10.13
CA PRO A 380 -47.56 -3.31 8.89
C PRO A 380 -48.79 -2.45 8.61
N SER A 381 -48.65 -1.56 7.62
CA SER A 381 -49.76 -0.93 6.92
C SER A 381 -50.78 -2.01 6.57
N THR A 382 -52.05 -1.71 6.72
CA THR A 382 -53.24 -2.54 6.50
C THR A 382 -53.44 -3.00 5.04
N ALA A 383 -52.36 -3.20 4.29
CA ALA A 383 -52.35 -3.79 2.97
C ALA A 383 -51.82 -5.24 3.02
N PRO A 384 -52.43 -6.19 2.28
CA PRO A 384 -51.99 -7.57 2.25
C PRO A 384 -50.70 -7.68 1.41
N SER A 385 -49.55 -7.50 2.05
CA SER A 385 -48.24 -7.91 1.52
C SER A 385 -47.75 -9.11 2.31
N SER A 386 -47.97 -10.30 1.76
CA SER A 386 -47.55 -11.59 2.29
C SER A 386 -46.03 -11.79 2.21
N ALA A 387 -45.27 -11.30 3.20
CA ALA A 387 -44.13 -12.00 3.81
C ALA A 387 -43.56 -11.17 4.99
N PRO A 388 -43.52 -11.69 6.24
CA PRO A 388 -43.24 -10.90 7.44
C PRO A 388 -41.73 -10.69 7.67
N PRO A 389 -41.35 -9.80 8.61
CA PRO A 389 -40.02 -9.76 9.24
C PRO A 389 -39.50 -11.12 9.77
N SER A 390 -40.29 -12.20 9.69
CA SER A 390 -39.91 -13.57 10.03
C SER A 390 -38.76 -14.10 9.19
N ARG A 391 -38.67 -13.83 7.88
CA ARG A 391 -37.57 -14.37 7.04
C ARG A 391 -36.19 -13.87 7.49
N LEU A 392 -36.09 -12.58 7.84
CA LEU A 392 -34.86 -12.00 8.37
C LEU A 392 -34.53 -12.61 9.74
N LEU A 393 -35.51 -12.73 10.63
CA LEU A 393 -35.29 -13.27 11.97
C LEU A 393 -34.96 -14.77 11.93
N GLU A 394 -35.62 -15.56 11.08
CA GLU A 394 -35.31 -16.96 10.78
C GLU A 394 -33.88 -17.11 10.23
N HIS A 395 -33.45 -16.21 9.34
CA HIS A 395 -32.07 -16.19 8.85
C HIS A 395 -31.07 -15.91 9.96
N ILE A 396 -31.36 -14.93 10.83
CA ILE A 396 -30.52 -14.60 11.99
C ILE A 396 -30.50 -15.77 12.98
N GLU A 397 -31.62 -16.44 13.19
CA GLU A 397 -31.76 -17.61 14.07
C GLU A 397 -30.98 -18.82 13.53
N ALA A 398 -31.04 -19.06 12.22
CA ALA A 398 -30.25 -20.11 11.57
C ALA A 398 -28.72 -19.84 11.64
N ASN A 399 -28.32 -18.58 11.81
CA ASN A 399 -26.91 -18.15 11.82
C ASN A 399 -26.53 -17.44 13.14
N LEU A 400 -27.15 -17.82 14.27
CA LEU A 400 -26.98 -17.14 15.57
C LEU A 400 -25.52 -16.95 15.95
N LEU A 401 -24.71 -17.98 15.77
CA LEU A 401 -23.30 -17.99 16.16
C LEU A 401 -22.46 -16.94 15.41
N TYR A 402 -22.82 -16.62 14.17
CA TYR A 402 -22.18 -15.57 13.38
C TYR A 402 -22.58 -14.18 13.90
N TYR A 403 -23.88 -13.92 14.04
CA TYR A 403 -24.39 -12.62 14.44
C TYR A 403 -24.12 -12.28 15.91
N SER A 404 -24.15 -13.26 16.81
CA SER A 404 -23.74 -13.07 18.20
C SER A 404 -22.28 -12.65 18.30
N THR A 405 -21.40 -13.27 17.49
CA THR A 405 -19.98 -12.94 17.44
C THR A 405 -19.77 -11.53 16.89
N ALA A 406 -20.58 -11.12 15.89
CA ALA A 406 -20.61 -9.75 15.35
C ALA A 406 -20.89 -8.73 16.45
N ILE A 407 -21.98 -8.94 17.18
CA ILE A 407 -22.46 -8.04 18.23
C ILE A 407 -21.45 -8.01 19.39
N ILE A 408 -20.93 -9.15 19.81
CA ILE A 408 -19.95 -9.21 20.91
C ILE A 408 -18.65 -8.51 20.52
N SER A 409 -18.17 -8.70 19.29
CA SER A 409 -16.88 -8.15 18.82
C SER A 409 -16.96 -6.65 18.49
N ALA A 410 -18.03 -6.20 17.83
CA ALA A 410 -18.19 -4.83 17.35
C ALA A 410 -19.15 -3.97 18.20
N GLY A 411 -19.77 -4.56 19.22
CA GLY A 411 -20.61 -3.86 20.19
C GLY A 411 -19.84 -2.91 21.10
N ASP A 412 -20.58 -2.20 21.94
CA ASP A 412 -20.06 -1.19 22.87
C ASP A 412 -18.99 -1.78 23.83
N PRO A 413 -17.74 -1.26 23.81
CA PRO A 413 -16.70 -1.69 24.73
C PRO A 413 -17.06 -1.51 26.21
N ALA A 414 -17.83 -0.48 26.57
CA ALA A 414 -18.21 -0.24 27.97
C ALA A 414 -19.19 -1.32 28.47
N ALA A 415 -20.23 -1.62 27.69
CA ALA A 415 -21.13 -2.73 27.98
C ALA A 415 -20.39 -4.08 28.07
N ARG A 416 -19.41 -4.33 27.20
CA ARG A 416 -18.57 -5.54 27.27
C ARG A 416 -17.75 -5.58 28.56
N HIS A 417 -17.15 -4.46 28.96
CA HIS A 417 -16.40 -4.36 30.22
C HIS A 417 -17.27 -4.70 31.44
N VAL A 418 -18.50 -4.18 31.49
CA VAL A 418 -19.48 -4.47 32.55
C VAL A 418 -19.90 -5.95 32.55
N ALA A 419 -19.99 -6.59 31.38
CA ALA A 419 -20.27 -8.02 31.31
C ALA A 419 -19.08 -8.86 31.81
N LEU A 420 -17.86 -8.49 31.41
CA LEU A 420 -16.62 -9.18 31.81
C LEU A 420 -16.31 -8.99 33.31
N SER A 421 -16.64 -7.85 33.92
CA SER A 421 -16.38 -7.60 35.34
C SER A 421 -17.19 -8.50 36.28
N LYS A 422 -18.29 -9.09 35.79
CA LYS A 422 -19.09 -10.10 36.51
C LYS A 422 -18.44 -11.49 36.51
N LEU A 423 -17.47 -11.71 35.61
CA LEU A 423 -16.76 -12.98 35.47
C LEU A 423 -15.42 -12.91 36.20
N ARG A 424 -15.00 -14.07 36.73
CA ARG A 424 -13.71 -14.24 37.41
C ARG A 424 -12.95 -15.36 36.74
N GLU A 425 -11.63 -15.21 36.67
CA GLU A 425 -10.75 -16.29 36.21
C GLU A 425 -10.73 -17.45 37.24
N PRO A 426 -10.19 -18.62 36.88
CA PRO A 426 -10.08 -19.75 37.82
C PRO A 426 -9.34 -19.44 39.12
N ALA A 427 -8.41 -18.47 39.13
CA ALA A 427 -7.70 -18.00 40.32
C ALA A 427 -8.48 -16.96 41.16
N GLY A 428 -9.71 -16.60 40.78
CA GLY A 428 -10.61 -15.73 41.53
C GLY A 428 -10.47 -14.23 41.27
N ARG A 429 -9.51 -13.78 40.47
CA ARG A 429 -9.38 -12.37 40.06
C ARG A 429 -10.48 -11.96 39.08
N PRO A 430 -10.94 -10.69 39.11
CA PRO A 430 -11.90 -10.20 38.12
C PRO A 430 -11.27 -10.26 36.73
N LEU A 431 -12.05 -10.71 35.76
CA LEU A 431 -11.54 -10.99 34.42
C LEU A 431 -10.96 -9.74 33.73
N THR A 432 -11.53 -8.57 34.01
CA THR A 432 -11.11 -7.25 33.47
C THR A 432 -9.66 -6.89 33.78
N ASP A 433 -9.11 -7.41 34.86
CA ASP A 433 -7.73 -7.13 35.30
C ASP A 433 -6.72 -8.05 34.60
N VAL A 434 -7.20 -9.14 34.01
CA VAL A 434 -6.37 -10.21 33.43
C VAL A 434 -6.38 -10.14 31.90
N VAL A 435 -7.52 -9.79 31.30
CA VAL A 435 -7.71 -9.75 29.84
C VAL A 435 -7.83 -8.32 29.31
N GLU A 436 -7.40 -8.13 28.07
CA GLU A 436 -7.70 -6.93 27.28
C GLU A 436 -9.19 -6.96 26.84
N ASN A 437 -9.86 -5.82 26.85
CA ASN A 437 -11.26 -5.69 26.41
C ASN A 437 -11.37 -5.65 24.86
N THR A 438 -10.77 -6.63 24.19
CA THR A 438 -10.77 -6.76 22.73
C THR A 438 -11.00 -8.21 22.35
N VAL A 439 -12.04 -8.49 21.58
CA VAL A 439 -12.32 -9.84 21.07
C VAL A 439 -11.50 -10.06 19.81
N ILE A 440 -10.63 -11.07 19.81
CA ILE A 440 -9.80 -11.42 18.64
C ILE A 440 -10.55 -12.38 17.70
N GLY A 441 -11.27 -13.34 18.29
CA GLY A 441 -12.06 -14.31 17.56
C GLY A 441 -12.74 -15.29 18.50
N ARG A 442 -13.01 -16.51 18.05
CA ARG A 442 -13.70 -17.51 18.86
C ARG A 442 -13.29 -18.94 18.52
N VAL A 443 -13.56 -19.85 19.44
CA VAL A 443 -13.48 -21.30 19.26
C VAL A 443 -14.72 -21.91 19.92
N GLY A 444 -15.55 -22.61 19.15
CA GLY A 444 -16.87 -23.05 19.61
C GLY A 444 -17.71 -21.86 20.12
N ASN A 445 -18.26 -21.99 21.32
CA ASN A 445 -19.02 -20.95 22.04
C ASN A 445 -18.15 -20.02 22.91
N ALA A 446 -16.82 -20.15 22.86
CA ALA A 446 -15.91 -19.35 23.65
C ALA A 446 -15.27 -18.23 22.81
N ILE A 447 -15.27 -17.01 23.34
CA ILE A 447 -14.59 -15.86 22.72
C ILE A 447 -13.14 -15.79 23.18
N ALA A 448 -12.23 -15.45 22.28
CA ALA A 448 -10.81 -15.27 22.57
C ALA A 448 -10.52 -13.81 22.92
N LEU A 449 -10.01 -13.60 24.14
CA LEU A 449 -9.59 -12.31 24.67
C LEU A 449 -8.07 -12.36 24.93
N PRO A 450 -7.27 -11.39 24.46
CA PRO A 450 -5.84 -11.36 24.75
C PRO A 450 -5.59 -11.20 26.24
N LEU A 451 -4.60 -11.91 26.76
CA LEU A 451 -4.13 -11.75 28.13
C LEU A 451 -3.20 -10.53 28.21
N ARG A 452 -3.32 -9.73 29.27
CA ARG A 452 -2.47 -8.55 29.50
C ARG A 452 -1.02 -8.91 29.79
N SER A 453 -0.78 -10.12 30.31
CA SER A 453 0.56 -10.62 30.64
C SER A 453 0.67 -12.10 30.32
N ALA A 454 1.83 -12.52 29.81
CA ALA A 454 2.18 -13.94 29.66
C ALA A 454 2.28 -14.67 31.01
N GLY A 455 2.48 -13.93 32.12
CA GLY A 455 2.49 -14.48 33.47
C GLY A 455 1.22 -15.25 33.83
N GLU A 456 0.09 -14.87 33.22
CA GLU A 456 -1.23 -15.46 33.47
C GLU A 456 -1.42 -16.86 32.85
N LEU A 457 -0.52 -17.27 31.96
CA LEU A 457 -0.53 -18.63 31.42
C LEU A 457 -0.11 -19.66 32.47
N PRO A 458 -0.61 -20.91 32.38
CA PRO A 458 -0.07 -22.01 33.17
C PRO A 458 1.44 -22.21 32.93
N ALA A 459 2.19 -22.60 33.97
CA ALA A 459 3.64 -22.72 33.94
C ALA A 459 4.23 -23.41 32.69
N PRO A 460 3.80 -24.64 32.29
CA PRO A 460 4.39 -25.31 31.13
C PRO A 460 4.20 -24.53 29.82
N TRP A 461 3.07 -23.83 29.68
CA TRP A 461 2.76 -23.01 28.50
C TRP A 461 3.45 -21.66 28.52
N ARG A 462 3.62 -21.08 29.71
CA ARG A 462 4.38 -19.85 29.91
C ARG A 462 5.85 -20.04 29.54
N ASP A 463 6.45 -21.13 30.01
CA ASP A 463 7.85 -21.44 29.73
C ASP A 463 8.06 -21.75 28.25
N ALA A 464 7.13 -22.48 27.62
CA ALA A 464 7.16 -22.71 26.18
C ALA A 464 7.01 -21.42 25.36
N LEU A 465 6.14 -20.50 25.78
CA LEU A 465 5.99 -19.19 25.14
C LEU A 465 7.24 -18.34 25.30
N ALA A 466 7.83 -18.30 26.50
CA ALA A 466 9.08 -17.60 26.75
C ALA A 466 10.22 -18.17 25.90
N ALA A 467 10.35 -19.50 25.83
CA ALA A 467 11.34 -20.17 24.99
C ALA A 467 11.12 -19.88 23.50
N TYR A 468 9.88 -19.84 23.04
CA TYR A 468 9.53 -19.47 21.67
C TYR A 468 9.91 -18.01 21.36
N GLN A 469 9.57 -17.08 22.24
CA GLN A 469 9.84 -15.64 22.07
C GLN A 469 11.33 -15.29 22.21
N ALA A 470 12.09 -16.03 23.03
CA ALA A 470 13.52 -15.82 23.22
C ALA A 470 14.36 -16.26 22.02
N ARG A 471 13.80 -17.04 21.09
CA ARG A 471 14.54 -17.51 19.92
C ARG A 471 14.80 -16.36 18.95
N PRO A 472 16.00 -16.29 18.37
CA PRO A 472 16.26 -15.36 17.29
C PRO A 472 15.33 -15.66 16.12
N ALA A 473 14.72 -14.63 15.53
CA ALA A 473 13.98 -14.75 14.30
C ALA A 473 14.85 -15.49 13.27
N LYS A 474 14.47 -16.72 12.92
CA LYS A 474 15.10 -17.46 11.83
C LYS A 474 14.65 -16.78 10.55
N ASP A 475 15.54 -16.01 9.94
CA ASP A 475 15.43 -15.68 8.52
C ASP A 475 15.50 -17.02 7.78
N SER A 476 14.35 -17.51 7.33
CA SER A 476 14.31 -18.66 6.42
C SER A 476 14.73 -18.18 5.04
N ALA A 477 16.00 -17.80 4.91
CA ALA A 477 16.73 -17.82 3.65
C ALA A 477 17.58 -19.09 3.66
N ALA A 478 17.53 -19.83 2.57
CA ALA A 478 18.24 -21.08 2.37
C ALA A 478 19.74 -21.00 2.74
N GLY A 479 20.28 -22.16 3.13
CA GLY A 479 21.59 -22.38 3.75
C GLY A 479 22.75 -21.49 3.30
N GLY A 480 23.44 -20.94 4.31
CA GLY A 480 24.80 -20.39 4.26
C GLY A 480 25.24 -20.05 5.68
N PRO A 481 26.51 -20.28 6.09
CA PRO A 481 26.95 -20.05 7.45
C PRO A 481 26.90 -18.54 7.81
N SER A 482 26.39 -18.26 9.01
CA SER A 482 26.26 -16.93 9.60
C SER A 482 27.62 -16.27 9.80
N ALA A 483 27.79 -15.09 9.20
CA ALA A 483 28.78 -14.09 9.58
C ALA A 483 28.18 -13.16 10.67
N PRO A 484 29.00 -12.48 11.51
CA PRO A 484 28.54 -11.82 12.72
C PRO A 484 27.67 -10.60 12.39
N ARG A 485 26.63 -10.41 13.21
CA ARG A 485 25.71 -9.25 13.18
C ARG A 485 26.50 -7.94 13.18
N SER A 486 26.59 -7.27 12.03
CA SER A 486 27.13 -5.92 11.92
C SER A 486 26.04 -4.89 12.22
N VAL A 487 26.35 -3.94 13.10
CA VAL A 487 25.54 -2.75 13.38
C VAL A 487 25.20 -1.99 12.08
N SER A 488 26.05 -2.10 11.06
CA SER A 488 25.82 -1.53 9.72
C SER A 488 24.56 -2.03 9.01
N ALA A 489 24.10 -3.26 9.27
CA ALA A 489 22.89 -3.78 8.62
C ALA A 489 21.60 -3.18 9.24
N ARG A 490 21.64 -2.82 10.52
CA ARG A 490 20.54 -2.08 11.16
C ARG A 490 20.53 -0.64 10.71
N ASP A 491 21.70 -0.02 10.60
CA ASP A 491 21.84 1.35 10.10
C ASP A 491 21.40 1.43 8.63
N SER A 492 21.78 0.46 7.78
CA SER A 492 21.29 0.38 6.40
C SER A 492 19.78 0.14 6.31
N MET A 493 19.19 -0.67 7.21
CA MET A 493 17.74 -0.85 7.26
C MET A 493 17.01 0.41 7.73
N LEU A 494 17.60 1.18 8.64
CA LEU A 494 17.07 2.47 9.08
C LEU A 494 17.16 3.50 7.96
N GLU A 495 18.30 3.59 7.28
CA GLU A 495 18.49 4.44 6.10
C GLU A 495 17.51 4.08 4.97
N GLN A 496 17.30 2.79 4.70
CA GLN A 496 16.29 2.32 3.75
C GLN A 496 14.86 2.68 4.18
N ARG A 497 14.58 2.64 5.49
CA ARG A 497 13.28 3.03 6.01
C ARG A 497 13.07 4.53 5.93
N VAL A 498 14.10 5.34 6.18
CA VAL A 498 14.07 6.80 6.02
C VAL A 498 13.86 7.15 4.54
N ALA A 499 14.67 6.59 3.64
CA ALA A 499 14.52 6.82 2.20
C ALA A 499 13.13 6.43 1.67
N ARG A 500 12.55 5.34 2.20
CA ARG A 500 11.17 4.94 1.86
C ARG A 500 10.13 5.92 2.41
N LEU A 501 10.31 6.41 3.64
CA LEU A 501 9.41 7.40 4.23
C LEU A 501 9.51 8.74 3.50
N ASP A 502 10.71 9.15 3.08
CA ASP A 502 10.92 10.37 2.28
C ASP A 502 10.23 10.24 0.92
N LEU A 503 10.31 9.08 0.28
CA LEU A 503 9.58 8.82 -0.96
C LEU A 503 8.06 8.85 -0.75
N GLN A 504 7.57 8.31 0.37
CA GLN A 504 6.15 8.39 0.71
C GLN A 504 5.71 9.81 1.02
N LEU A 505 6.54 10.62 1.67
CA LEU A 505 6.26 12.04 1.90
C LEU A 505 6.22 12.78 0.57
N ALA A 506 7.21 12.60 -0.31
CA ALA A 506 7.22 13.20 -1.64
C ALA A 506 6.00 12.79 -2.49
N GLU A 507 5.57 11.53 -2.41
CA GLU A 507 4.34 11.08 -3.08
C GLU A 507 3.10 11.78 -2.53
N ARG A 508 2.99 11.92 -1.20
CA ARG A 508 1.87 12.62 -0.58
C ARG A 508 1.89 14.11 -0.90
N ASP A 509 3.06 14.74 -0.94
CA ASP A 509 3.24 16.14 -1.30
C ASP A 509 2.81 16.38 -2.76
N ALA A 510 3.25 15.51 -3.69
CA ALA A 510 2.79 15.56 -5.08
C ALA A 510 1.27 15.35 -5.21
N GLN A 511 0.67 14.48 -4.39
CA GLN A 511 -0.79 14.31 -4.35
C GLN A 511 -1.49 15.56 -3.82
N VAL A 512 -0.93 16.21 -2.80
CA VAL A 512 -1.47 17.47 -2.26
C VAL A 512 -1.38 18.58 -3.31
N GLU A 513 -0.27 18.68 -4.04
CA GLU A 513 -0.10 19.63 -5.14
C GLU A 513 -1.10 19.40 -6.27
N ASP A 514 -1.30 18.16 -6.73
CA ASP A 514 -2.31 17.82 -7.74
C ASP A 514 -3.74 18.15 -7.26
N LEU A 515 -4.07 17.83 -6.01
CA LEU A 515 -5.38 18.17 -5.44
C LEU A 515 -5.58 19.69 -5.32
N GLN A 516 -4.53 20.45 -4.97
CA GLN A 516 -4.58 21.90 -4.93
C GLN A 516 -4.79 22.49 -6.33
N ALA A 517 -4.07 21.99 -7.34
CA ALA A 517 -4.22 22.44 -8.73
C ALA A 517 -5.64 22.18 -9.26
N ARG A 518 -6.21 21.00 -9.02
CA ARG A 518 -7.61 20.67 -9.41
C ARG A 518 -8.63 21.55 -8.70
N LEU A 519 -8.39 21.86 -7.44
CA LEU A 519 -9.26 22.72 -6.65
C LEU A 519 -9.20 24.18 -7.17
N ASP A 520 -8.03 24.65 -7.60
CA ASP A 520 -7.89 25.96 -8.24
C ASP A 520 -8.53 26.01 -9.63
N GLU A 521 -8.43 24.95 -10.43
CA GLU A 521 -9.16 24.81 -11.70
C GLU A 521 -10.69 24.86 -11.47
N ALA A 522 -11.20 24.09 -10.51
CA ALA A 522 -12.61 24.08 -10.17
C ALA A 522 -13.10 25.46 -9.69
N ARG A 523 -12.30 26.16 -8.86
CA ARG A 523 -12.58 27.55 -8.44
C ARG A 523 -12.68 28.50 -9.63
N GLN A 524 -11.75 28.41 -10.58
CA GLN A 524 -11.78 29.25 -11.78
C GLN A 524 -13.02 28.97 -12.63
N GLU A 525 -13.46 27.71 -12.74
CA GLU A 525 -14.66 27.38 -13.48
C GLU A 525 -15.94 27.90 -12.80
N VAL A 526 -16.01 27.86 -11.46
CA VAL A 526 -17.08 28.51 -10.70
C VAL A 526 -17.11 30.02 -10.97
N VAL A 527 -15.96 30.69 -10.94
CA VAL A 527 -15.86 32.13 -11.24
C VAL A 527 -16.31 32.43 -12.68
N ARG A 528 -15.96 31.59 -13.66
CA ARG A 528 -16.42 31.71 -15.06
C ARG A 528 -17.92 31.49 -15.18
N ALA A 529 -18.48 30.52 -14.47
CA ALA A 529 -19.92 30.27 -14.44
C ALA A 529 -20.69 31.45 -13.83
N LEU A 530 -20.19 32.00 -12.72
CA LEU A 530 -20.76 33.20 -12.08
C LEU A 530 -20.69 34.44 -12.99
N ALA A 531 -19.64 34.56 -13.81
CA ALA A 531 -19.56 35.62 -14.83
C ALA A 531 -20.66 35.48 -15.91
N LYS A 532 -20.91 34.25 -16.39
CA LYS A 532 -21.92 33.95 -17.42
C LYS A 532 -23.35 34.13 -16.90
N LEU A 533 -23.59 33.75 -15.64
CA LEU A 533 -24.90 33.79 -15.01
C LEU A 533 -25.33 35.20 -14.58
N GLN A 534 -24.45 36.21 -14.66
CA GLN A 534 -24.70 37.58 -14.21
C GLN A 534 -25.43 37.62 -12.85
N THR A 535 -24.93 36.82 -11.89
CA THR A 535 -25.56 36.72 -10.57
C THR A 535 -25.71 38.08 -9.91
N VAL A 536 -26.83 38.31 -9.22
CA VAL A 536 -27.36 39.62 -8.72
C VAL A 536 -26.47 40.31 -7.65
N ALA A 537 -25.24 39.85 -7.42
CA ALA A 537 -24.31 40.48 -6.49
C ALA A 537 -23.97 41.91 -6.95
N SER A 538 -24.23 42.90 -6.09
CA SER A 538 -23.98 44.30 -6.43
C SER A 538 -22.49 44.64 -6.35
N ARG A 539 -22.06 45.66 -7.12
CA ARG A 539 -20.68 46.20 -7.03
C ARG A 539 -20.32 46.61 -5.59
N ALA A 540 -21.28 47.16 -4.86
CA ALA A 540 -21.08 47.59 -3.47
C ALA A 540 -20.87 46.41 -2.53
N GLU A 541 -21.62 45.32 -2.70
CA GLU A 541 -21.51 44.10 -1.90
C GLU A 541 -20.17 43.39 -2.11
N ALA A 542 -19.74 43.26 -3.37
CA ALA A 542 -18.43 42.68 -3.69
C ALA A 542 -17.27 43.54 -3.15
N ALA A 543 -17.37 44.86 -3.22
CA ALA A 543 -16.36 45.77 -2.66
C ALA A 543 -16.29 45.66 -1.12
N SER A 544 -17.43 45.56 -0.44
CA SER A 544 -17.50 45.36 1.02
C SER A 544 -16.86 44.05 1.44
N ALA A 545 -17.15 42.96 0.72
CA ALA A 545 -16.57 41.65 1.02
C ALA A 545 -15.05 41.61 0.82
N ILE A 546 -14.52 42.29 -0.21
CA ILE A 546 -13.06 42.42 -0.43
C ILE A 546 -12.42 43.18 0.74
N ALA A 547 -13.00 44.29 1.19
CA ALA A 547 -12.49 45.05 2.31
C ALA A 547 -12.51 44.24 3.63
N GLU A 548 -13.57 43.48 3.88
CA GLU A 548 -13.65 42.59 5.05
C GLU A 548 -12.63 41.46 4.99
N ALA A 549 -12.40 40.89 3.81
CA ALA A 549 -11.37 39.87 3.59
C ALA A 549 -9.96 40.46 3.80
N GLU A 550 -9.72 41.69 3.37
CA GLU A 550 -8.45 42.39 3.57
C GLU A 550 -8.14 42.60 5.06
N ILE A 551 -9.12 43.05 5.85
CA ILE A 551 -9.00 43.18 7.31
C ILE A 551 -8.69 41.81 7.95
N ALA A 552 -9.35 40.75 7.51
CA ALA A 552 -9.10 39.39 8.02
C ALA A 552 -7.67 38.91 7.71
N VAL A 553 -7.16 39.20 6.50
CA VAL A 553 -5.78 38.88 6.10
C VAL A 553 -4.76 39.70 6.88
N GLN A 554 -5.00 41.00 7.10
CA GLN A 554 -4.14 41.86 7.92
C GLN A 554 -4.10 41.37 9.37
N ALA A 555 -5.23 40.97 9.94
CA ALA A 555 -5.31 40.39 11.28
C ALA A 555 -4.56 39.04 11.38
N LEU A 556 -4.63 38.20 10.34
CA LEU A 556 -3.86 36.96 10.27
C LEU A 556 -2.35 37.24 10.21
N ARG A 557 -1.91 38.19 9.36
CA ARG A 557 -0.50 38.60 9.22
C ARG A 557 0.05 39.14 10.53
N ALA A 558 -0.73 39.97 11.23
CA ALA A 558 -0.38 40.49 12.55
C ALA A 558 -0.22 39.35 13.58
N ALA A 559 -1.07 38.31 13.53
CA ALA A 559 -0.97 37.15 14.42
C ALA A 559 0.23 36.24 14.14
N THR A 560 0.70 36.17 12.88
CA THR A 560 1.87 35.35 12.50
C THR A 560 3.22 35.98 12.87
N GLY A 561 3.31 37.30 13.12
CA GLY A 561 4.55 37.99 13.54
C GLY A 561 5.77 37.81 12.62
N THR A 562 5.59 37.31 11.39
CA THR A 562 6.65 36.91 10.46
C THR A 562 6.63 37.81 9.22
N PRO A 563 7.78 38.17 8.61
CA PRO A 563 7.82 38.88 7.33
C PRO A 563 7.08 38.10 6.21
N PRO A 564 6.68 38.78 5.12
CA PRO A 564 5.83 38.21 4.06
C PRO A 564 6.56 37.07 3.34
N GLY A 565 6.33 35.82 3.77
CA GLY A 565 6.91 34.63 3.17
C GLY A 565 6.88 33.37 4.04
N GLY A 566 6.69 33.49 5.36
CA GLY A 566 6.85 32.35 6.28
C GLY A 566 5.62 31.47 6.56
N GLY A 567 4.40 31.88 6.18
CA GLY A 567 3.17 31.13 6.46
C GLY A 567 2.42 30.76 5.19
N SER A 568 2.29 29.45 4.90
CA SER A 568 1.50 28.94 3.76
C SER A 568 0.10 29.54 3.72
N ASP A 569 -0.54 29.62 4.90
CA ASP A 569 -1.92 30.08 5.02
C ASP A 569 -2.06 31.59 4.73
N ALA A 570 -1.07 32.42 5.10
CA ALA A 570 -1.08 33.86 4.85
C ALA A 570 -0.78 34.20 3.38
N ALA A 571 0.09 33.41 2.73
CA ALA A 571 0.39 33.54 1.31
C ALA A 571 -0.82 33.12 0.44
N GLN A 572 -1.43 31.97 0.74
CA GLN A 572 -2.61 31.47 0.03
C GLN A 572 -3.81 32.41 0.17
N THR A 573 -4.06 32.94 1.37
CA THR A 573 -5.16 33.89 1.55
C THR A 573 -4.91 35.21 0.81
N GLY A 574 -3.66 35.67 0.77
CA GLY A 574 -3.26 36.83 -0.03
C GLY A 574 -3.50 36.63 -1.53
N ALA A 575 -3.12 35.48 -2.07
CA ALA A 575 -3.34 35.15 -3.48
C ALA A 575 -4.84 35.12 -3.86
N LEU A 576 -5.71 34.58 -3.00
CA LEU A 576 -7.16 34.59 -3.23
C LEU A 576 -7.74 36.02 -3.21
N LEU A 577 -7.22 36.90 -2.35
CA LEU A 577 -7.64 38.31 -2.28
C LEU A 577 -7.21 39.11 -3.53
N GLU A 578 -6.01 38.85 -4.05
CA GLU A 578 -5.54 39.43 -5.32
C GLU A 578 -6.39 38.95 -6.49
N GLN A 579 -6.73 37.65 -6.54
CA GLN A 579 -7.64 37.10 -7.54
C GLN A 579 -9.04 37.73 -7.44
N ALA A 580 -9.58 37.92 -6.23
CA ALA A 580 -10.86 38.60 -6.03
C ALA A 580 -10.83 40.04 -6.59
N SER A 581 -9.74 40.77 -6.35
CA SER A 581 -9.54 42.14 -6.86
C SER A 581 -9.42 42.17 -8.39
N ALA A 582 -8.71 41.22 -8.99
CA ALA A 582 -8.57 41.09 -10.44
C ALA A 582 -9.90 40.73 -11.12
N VAL A 583 -10.71 39.87 -10.50
CA VAL A 583 -12.05 39.48 -10.99
C VAL A 583 -13.04 40.64 -10.83
N PHE A 584 -12.92 41.43 -9.75
CA PHE A 584 -13.71 42.65 -9.53
C PHE A 584 -13.43 43.71 -10.62
N ALA A 585 -12.17 43.90 -11.01
CA ALA A 585 -11.79 44.82 -12.09
C ALA A 585 -12.40 44.42 -13.45
N LYS A 586 -12.65 43.13 -13.67
CA LYS A 586 -13.35 42.58 -14.84
C LYS A 586 -14.88 42.68 -14.74
N GLN A 587 -15.41 43.38 -13.74
CA GLN A 587 -16.84 43.57 -13.49
C GLN A 587 -17.62 42.28 -13.18
N ASN A 588 -16.93 41.18 -12.84
CA ASN A 588 -17.56 39.95 -12.36
C ASN A 588 -17.75 40.03 -10.83
N TYR A 589 -18.76 40.77 -10.40
CA TYR A 589 -18.99 41.03 -8.98
C TYR A 589 -19.38 39.76 -8.19
N GLY A 590 -20.09 38.80 -8.82
CA GLY A 590 -20.42 37.51 -8.20
C GLY A 590 -19.19 36.63 -7.94
N GLY A 591 -18.28 36.54 -8.93
CA GLY A 591 -17.01 35.82 -8.76
C GLY A 591 -16.08 36.49 -7.75
N ALA A 592 -16.03 37.83 -7.73
CA ALA A 592 -15.25 38.59 -6.76
C ALA A 592 -15.75 38.40 -5.32
N LEU A 593 -17.07 38.44 -5.11
CA LEU A 593 -17.71 38.17 -3.81
C LEU A 593 -17.44 36.74 -3.31
N TYR A 594 -17.49 35.75 -4.20
CA TYR A 594 -17.17 34.36 -3.89
C TYR A 594 -15.73 34.18 -3.39
N LEU A 595 -14.75 34.72 -4.15
CA LEU A 595 -13.32 34.62 -3.78
C LEU A 595 -13.00 35.40 -2.50
N ALA A 596 -13.61 36.57 -2.30
CA ALA A 596 -13.43 37.36 -1.08
C ALA A 596 -13.94 36.62 0.17
N ASN A 597 -15.12 36.00 0.09
CA ASN A 597 -15.65 35.18 1.19
C ASN A 597 -14.78 33.94 1.46
N GLN A 598 -14.24 33.32 0.41
CA GLN A 598 -13.31 32.20 0.57
C GLN A 598 -12.02 32.64 1.27
N ALA A 599 -11.41 33.76 0.87
CA ALA A 599 -10.25 34.34 1.52
C ALA A 599 -10.54 34.67 3.00
N LYS A 600 -11.67 35.32 3.29
CA LYS A 600 -12.09 35.64 4.67
C LYS A 600 -12.24 34.39 5.54
N SER A 601 -12.85 33.32 5.01
CA SER A 601 -13.00 32.06 5.75
C SER A 601 -11.66 31.38 6.05
N LEU A 602 -10.74 31.38 5.07
CA LEU A 602 -9.41 30.77 5.20
C LEU A 602 -8.55 31.56 6.19
N ALA A 603 -8.60 32.90 6.15
CA ALA A 603 -7.99 33.75 7.18
C ALA A 603 -8.52 33.46 8.59
N GLY A 604 -9.84 33.27 8.72
CA GLY A 604 -10.48 32.91 9.99
C GLY A 604 -9.95 31.60 10.56
N VAL A 605 -9.87 30.55 9.71
CA VAL A 605 -9.34 29.24 10.09
C VAL A 605 -7.85 29.30 10.45
N GLY A 606 -7.04 29.99 9.64
CA GLY A 606 -5.61 30.20 9.92
C GLY A 606 -5.39 30.91 11.26
N ARG A 607 -6.22 31.91 11.56
CA ARG A 607 -6.17 32.61 12.85
C ARG A 607 -6.59 31.72 14.01
N SER A 608 -7.62 30.88 13.85
CA SER A 608 -8.04 29.92 14.88
C SER A 608 -6.97 28.86 15.18
N ARG A 609 -6.17 28.45 14.17
CA ARG A 609 -5.01 27.57 14.39
C ARG A 609 -3.90 28.25 15.21
N LEU A 610 -3.74 29.56 15.04
CA LEU A 610 -2.75 30.37 15.75
C LEU A 610 -3.25 30.87 17.13
N GLY A 611 -4.57 30.89 17.36
CA GLY A 611 -5.26 31.49 18.49
C GLY A 611 -5.15 30.79 19.86
N ALA A 612 -4.20 29.87 20.05
CA ALA A 612 -3.80 29.46 21.40
C ALA A 612 -2.96 30.59 22.02
N GLY A 613 -3.64 31.52 22.70
CA GLY A 613 -3.06 32.74 23.23
C GLY A 613 -1.83 32.50 24.12
N GLY A 614 -0.79 33.32 23.91
CA GLY A 614 0.40 33.37 24.77
C GLY A 614 1.63 32.63 24.22
N ARG A 615 1.96 32.76 22.93
CA ARG A 615 3.24 32.26 22.40
C ARG A 615 4.34 33.32 22.52
N PRO A 616 5.39 33.10 23.31
CA PRO A 616 6.64 33.85 23.23
C PRO A 616 7.28 33.69 21.83
N PRO A 617 8.05 34.69 21.35
CA PRO A 617 8.72 34.63 20.06
C PRO A 617 9.60 33.38 19.94
N LEU A 618 9.64 32.83 18.72
CA LEU A 618 10.43 31.64 18.39
C LEU A 618 11.92 31.91 18.60
N ARG A 619 12.62 30.94 19.19
CA ARG A 619 14.08 30.99 19.31
C ARG A 619 14.73 30.67 17.96
N THR A 620 15.98 31.11 17.79
CA THR A 620 16.75 30.82 16.56
C THR A 620 16.90 29.30 16.39
N GLY A 621 16.46 28.76 15.25
CA GLY A 621 16.46 27.31 14.97
C GLY A 621 15.25 26.52 15.50
N GLU A 622 14.27 27.18 16.11
CA GLU A 622 13.02 26.56 16.57
C GLU A 622 12.02 26.40 15.42
N VAL A 623 11.55 25.17 15.19
CA VAL A 623 10.55 24.85 14.16
C VAL A 623 9.18 24.67 14.80
N SER A 624 8.22 25.47 14.35
CA SER A 624 6.83 25.39 14.84
C SER A 624 6.07 24.23 14.20
N PHE A 625 5.21 23.57 14.97
CA PHE A 625 4.21 22.68 14.36
C PHE A 625 3.10 23.50 13.72
N ALA A 626 2.69 23.11 12.51
CA ALA A 626 1.58 23.75 11.79
C ALA A 626 0.25 23.62 12.55
N VAL A 627 0.07 22.55 13.32
CA VAL A 627 -1.05 22.31 14.23
C VAL A 627 -0.49 21.80 15.56
N PRO A 628 -1.01 22.24 16.73
CA PRO A 628 -0.59 21.68 18.01
C PRO A 628 -0.76 20.15 18.03
N VAL A 629 0.31 19.44 18.35
CA VAL A 629 0.34 17.97 18.31
C VAL A 629 -0.11 17.44 19.66
N ARG A 630 -1.09 16.52 19.67
CA ARG A 630 -1.49 15.81 20.89
C ARG A 630 -0.44 14.75 21.24
N LEU A 631 0.17 14.90 22.41
CA LEU A 631 1.30 14.12 22.88
C LEU A 631 0.97 13.48 24.23
N GLN A 632 1.72 12.44 24.58
CA GLN A 632 1.65 11.77 25.88
C GLN A 632 3.06 11.49 26.39
N ALA A 633 3.30 11.73 27.68
CA ALA A 633 4.58 11.38 28.30
C ALA A 633 4.74 9.86 28.38
N THR A 634 5.83 9.30 27.83
CA THR A 634 6.09 7.84 27.85
C THR A 634 6.76 7.38 29.14
N ALA A 635 7.46 8.30 29.80
CA ALA A 635 8.14 8.08 31.07
C ALA A 635 8.12 9.38 31.88
N ARG A 636 8.53 9.30 33.15
CA ARG A 636 8.63 10.46 34.02
C ARG A 636 9.63 11.46 33.46
N GLY A 637 9.17 12.68 33.12
CA GLY A 637 9.93 13.67 32.37
C GLY A 637 9.98 15.04 33.06
N ARG A 638 11.15 15.68 33.07
CA ARG A 638 11.32 17.03 33.62
C ARG A 638 11.08 18.07 32.51
N VAL A 639 10.12 18.95 32.73
CA VAL A 639 9.83 20.10 31.85
C VAL A 639 10.68 21.29 32.28
N ARG A 640 11.40 21.89 31.34
CA ARG A 640 12.41 22.93 31.60
C ARG A 640 12.07 24.26 30.93
N ASP A 641 12.75 25.31 31.36
CA ASP A 641 12.59 26.67 30.81
C ASP A 641 13.23 26.85 29.41
N GLY A 642 14.13 25.93 29.03
CA GLY A 642 14.75 25.91 27.70
C GLY A 642 15.21 24.54 27.22
N PRO A 643 15.54 24.44 25.91
CA PRO A 643 16.00 23.22 25.28
C PRO A 643 17.43 22.93 25.73
N GLY A 644 17.58 22.02 26.70
CA GLY A 644 18.88 21.62 27.20
C GLY A 644 18.84 21.18 28.65
N ALA A 645 19.79 20.33 29.05
CA ALA A 645 19.87 19.82 30.42
C ALA A 645 20.27 20.91 31.43
N ALA A 646 20.91 21.99 30.98
CA ALA A 646 21.38 23.11 31.80
C ALA A 646 20.26 24.08 32.23
N TYR A 647 19.09 24.05 31.59
CA TYR A 647 17.99 24.95 31.91
C TYR A 647 17.23 24.51 33.16
N LYS A 648 16.75 25.47 33.96
CA LYS A 648 15.98 25.21 35.19
C LYS A 648 14.76 24.35 34.89
N VAL A 649 14.48 23.39 35.78
CA VAL A 649 13.26 22.57 35.75
C VAL A 649 12.10 23.40 36.28
N LEU A 650 11.04 23.53 35.48
CA LEU A 650 9.81 24.20 35.85
C LEU A 650 8.88 23.26 36.62
N PHE A 651 8.64 22.05 36.09
CA PHE A 651 7.82 21.02 36.73
C PHE A 651 8.17 19.62 36.18
N THR A 652 7.65 18.58 36.82
CA THR A 652 7.82 17.19 36.39
C THR A 652 6.48 16.60 35.98
N VAL A 653 6.50 15.80 34.92
CA VAL A 653 5.33 15.15 34.34
C VAL A 653 5.46 13.64 34.52
N GLU A 654 4.39 12.99 34.96
CA GLU A 654 4.35 11.54 35.17
C GLU A 654 4.04 10.78 33.87
N PRO A 655 4.42 9.49 33.75
CA PRO A 655 4.08 8.68 32.59
C PRO A 655 2.56 8.66 32.34
N GLY A 656 2.17 8.76 31.08
CA GLY A 656 0.77 8.76 30.66
C GLY A 656 0.09 10.13 30.66
N ALA A 657 0.74 11.18 31.18
CA ALA A 657 0.16 12.52 31.22
C ALA A 657 -0.04 13.11 29.81
N GLU A 658 -1.17 13.82 29.65
CA GLU A 658 -1.54 14.48 28.40
C GLU A 658 -0.75 15.77 28.22
N LEU A 659 -0.20 15.94 27.03
CA LEU A 659 0.61 17.09 26.66
C LEU A 659 0.21 17.58 25.26
N VAL A 660 0.41 18.87 25.02
CA VAL A 660 0.26 19.49 23.70
C VAL A 660 1.61 20.01 23.25
N GLY A 661 2.12 19.49 22.12
CA GLY A 661 3.34 19.94 21.48
C GLY A 661 3.11 21.14 20.57
N TYR A 662 3.97 22.16 20.67
CA TYR A 662 3.84 23.40 19.91
C TYR A 662 4.98 23.63 18.91
N SER A 663 6.19 23.25 19.27
CA SER A 663 7.40 23.43 18.45
C SER A 663 8.48 22.45 18.89
N TYR A 664 9.53 22.31 18.10
CA TYR A 664 10.71 21.53 18.46
C TYR A 664 12.00 22.26 18.10
N LEU A 665 13.07 21.94 18.83
CA LEU A 665 14.42 22.40 18.58
C LEU A 665 15.36 21.23 18.90
N GLU A 666 16.04 20.73 17.86
CA GLU A 666 16.86 19.51 17.91
C GLU A 666 16.11 18.32 18.56
N ARG A 667 16.56 17.87 19.73
CA ARG A 667 15.99 16.73 20.49
C ARG A 667 14.99 17.15 21.56
N TRP A 668 14.54 18.40 21.54
CA TRP A 668 13.63 18.96 22.54
C TRP A 668 12.33 19.42 21.90
N VAL A 669 11.22 19.11 22.56
CA VAL A 669 9.88 19.53 22.17
C VAL A 669 9.34 20.50 23.20
N ARG A 670 8.76 21.58 22.73
CA ARG A 670 8.02 22.51 23.55
C ARG A 670 6.62 21.97 23.79
N VAL A 671 6.30 21.68 25.04
CA VAL A 671 5.06 21.06 25.49
C VAL A 671 4.31 21.98 26.45
N GLY A 672 2.99 21.92 26.43
CA GLY A 672 2.12 22.48 27.46
C GLY A 672 1.18 21.43 28.02
N ASP A 673 0.85 21.56 29.30
CA ASP A 673 -0.20 20.76 29.96
C ASP A 673 -1.55 21.48 29.92
N ASP A 674 -2.61 20.75 30.30
CA ASP A 674 -3.98 21.30 30.38
C ASP A 674 -4.13 22.39 31.46
N GLY A 675 -3.17 22.48 32.40
CA GLY A 675 -3.12 23.49 33.46
C GLY A 675 -2.48 24.81 33.02
N GLY A 676 -2.13 24.96 31.73
CA GLY A 676 -1.52 26.16 31.18
C GLY A 676 -0.03 26.32 31.52
N ARG A 677 0.61 25.30 32.11
CA ARG A 677 2.06 25.29 32.33
C ARG A 677 2.75 24.79 31.07
N ALA A 678 3.76 25.50 30.60
CA ALA A 678 4.48 25.15 29.39
C ALA A 678 6.01 25.17 29.62
N GLY A 679 6.72 24.38 28.83
CA GLY A 679 8.16 24.34 28.81
C GLY A 679 8.71 23.30 27.83
N TRP A 680 9.97 22.91 28.02
CA TRP A 680 10.72 22.05 27.11
C TRP A 680 10.94 20.67 27.72
N MET A 681 10.62 19.63 26.95
CA MET A 681 10.84 18.23 27.32
C MET A 681 11.64 17.51 26.23
N LEU A 682 12.43 16.51 26.61
CA LEU A 682 13.20 15.71 25.66
C LEU A 682 12.27 14.87 24.77
N LEU A 683 12.48 14.91 23.45
CA LEU A 683 11.63 14.25 22.44
C LEU A 683 11.46 12.74 22.70
N SER A 684 12.49 12.06 23.21
CA SER A 684 12.43 10.61 23.48
C SER A 684 11.52 10.22 24.67
N LEU A 685 11.08 11.19 25.47
CA LEU A 685 10.18 10.98 26.61
C LEU A 685 8.72 11.26 26.26
N VAL A 686 8.43 11.49 24.98
CA VAL A 686 7.12 11.90 24.49
C VAL A 686 6.73 11.05 23.29
N ALA A 687 5.50 10.53 23.29
CA ALA A 687 4.93 9.80 22.17
C ALA A 687 3.69 10.52 21.63
N ARG A 688 3.42 10.32 20.33
CA ARG A 688 2.19 10.79 19.70
C ARG A 688 1.01 10.02 20.29
N ARG A 689 0.01 10.74 20.81
CA ARG A 689 -1.24 10.12 21.24
C ARG A 689 -2.01 9.65 20.00
N GLY A 690 -2.45 8.40 20.00
CA GLY A 690 -3.39 7.88 19.00
C GLY A 690 -4.70 8.67 19.06
N ILE A 691 -5.25 9.03 17.91
CA ILE A 691 -6.54 9.72 17.83
C ILE A 691 -7.61 8.75 18.35
N GLU A 692 -8.15 8.99 19.53
CA GLU A 692 -9.42 8.39 19.93
C GLU A 692 -10.51 9.01 19.04
N PRO A 693 -11.34 8.20 18.35
CA PRO A 693 -12.45 8.73 17.57
C PRO A 693 -13.55 9.19 18.54
N GLY A 694 -13.60 10.50 18.80
CA GLY A 694 -14.72 11.13 19.49
C GLY A 694 -14.32 12.39 20.24
N GLY A 695 -14.68 13.56 19.69
CA GLY A 695 -14.38 14.84 20.33
C GLY A 695 -14.95 16.09 19.68
N ARG A 696 -16.11 16.00 19.00
CA ARG A 696 -17.27 16.92 19.10
C ARG A 696 -18.34 16.50 18.10
#